data_AF-A0A1G3FJ53-F1
#
_entry.id   AF-A0A1G3FJ53-F1
#
_cell.length_a   1.000
_cell.length_b   1.000
_cell.length_c   1.000
_cell.angle_alpha   90.00
_cell.angle_beta   90.00
_cell.angle_gamma   90.00
#
_symmetry.space_group_name_H-M   'P 1'
#
loop_
_entity.id
_entity.type
_entity.pdbx_description
1 polymer ?
#
loop_
_entity_poly.entity_id
_entity_poly.type
_entity_poly.pdbx_seq_one_letter_code
_entity_poly.pdbx_strand_id
1 'polypeptide(L)'
;MPRGKTTAVPTAPQVLCRALGGRRLDLPGLPLLVAAVQADGQLRAFFGAGSAPEALAATAEGAAQPSEIRAVSGGVMLRAEGPPRLALAGGGLLDLDPITAEPELFAGLRCTLGFRLEESAAQLAEGLRHHARHHGLQAALVVNRLPDPAPEAFAADLRAALGDTALRVVLLQADVALGKPGLGPENHLYLAPDAPGKDRMTPPAPDAWRSPLGESIVLEAMKWRFLSAARSVLLLDASDLLAPCLPGAPTAFEACEAAAQGVILLVGQRIYPWRVRPGREPRFGDHICRQFDGRRGIARWGVAPQKAGLDNSWRGSRISAARPDGDGVARFLRAMAIRVPGGNSGELAPKTSLIEDAGLLALADSLGHRPIRAPVSQVRVTAPTGNRTAIVTTMKNEGPFILEWLAWHRAIGVDDFLIYTNDCSDGTDTMLELLQRKGLVQHRINPYVPGGELKPQYAALQAAESEPVMQDCGWGICMDVDEFINVKIGDGTLASLYAAMGEANMISMTWRLFGNAEVHRFEDRFITEQFTRCAPELIRKPHQAWGFKTLFRNIELYKKLGVHRPKGLKPDLWQDVRWLNGSGRPMPKETFRNAWRSTTETYGYDWVQLNHYAVRSAESFLVKRDRGRVNHVDRDQGLNYWFRMNHNSAEDRSALRMVPLARAEYDRLLADPEIRAAHDHALACHRAKIGELMATPNYRAFYAELTDARMEKLCRLQHHFGSAVFAAGPQVIPPDLHLRELAPDFFFTVDHAGEAEH
;
A
#
# COMPACT_ATOMS: atom_id res chain seq x y z
N MET A 1 -33.88 -44.23 -11.07
CA MET A 1 -32.85 -43.64 -11.95
C MET A 1 -33.39 -43.55 -13.38
N PRO A 2 -33.79 -42.37 -13.89
CA PRO A 2 -33.85 -42.17 -15.33
C PRO A 2 -32.41 -41.96 -15.83
N ARG A 3 -32.03 -42.69 -16.88
CA ARG A 3 -30.77 -42.47 -17.60
C ARG A 3 -30.83 -41.06 -18.18
N GLY A 4 -30.12 -40.11 -17.55
CA GLY A 4 -30.04 -38.73 -18.01
C GLY A 4 -29.47 -38.68 -19.43
N LYS A 5 -30.16 -37.97 -20.32
CA LYS A 5 -29.58 -37.57 -21.62
C LYS A 5 -28.31 -36.79 -21.30
N THR A 6 -27.15 -37.39 -21.52
CA THR A 6 -25.87 -36.68 -21.53
C THR A 6 -25.99 -35.59 -22.59
N THR A 7 -25.92 -34.34 -22.19
CA THR A 7 -25.84 -33.24 -23.16
C THR A 7 -24.53 -33.38 -23.91
N ALA A 8 -24.62 -33.46 -25.23
CA ALA A 8 -23.45 -33.53 -26.08
C ALA A 8 -22.59 -32.27 -25.89
N VAL A 9 -21.27 -32.47 -25.86
CA VAL A 9 -20.30 -31.38 -25.95
C VAL A 9 -20.65 -30.55 -27.20
N PRO A 10 -20.72 -29.20 -27.12
CA PRO A 10 -21.04 -28.37 -28.26
C PRO A 10 -20.08 -28.67 -29.42
N THR A 11 -20.59 -28.69 -30.66
CA THR A 11 -19.78 -28.81 -31.88
C THR A 11 -19.58 -27.47 -32.60
N ALA A 12 -20.27 -26.43 -32.14
CA ALA A 12 -20.26 -25.07 -32.67
C ALA A 12 -20.53 -24.07 -31.51
N PRO A 13 -20.18 -22.77 -31.64
CA PRO A 13 -20.47 -21.78 -30.62
C PRO A 13 -21.98 -21.63 -30.39
N GLN A 14 -22.41 -21.73 -29.13
CA GLN A 14 -23.78 -21.51 -28.69
C GLN A 14 -23.78 -20.39 -27.65
N VAL A 15 -24.57 -19.34 -27.88
CA VAL A 15 -24.76 -18.25 -26.89
C VAL A 15 -26.26 -18.16 -26.61
N LEU A 16 -26.65 -18.33 -25.36
CA LEU A 16 -28.03 -18.38 -24.90
C LEU A 16 -28.27 -17.26 -23.89
N CYS A 17 -29.34 -16.50 -24.06
CA CYS A 17 -29.74 -15.47 -23.10
C CYS A 17 -30.75 -16.04 -22.09
N ARG A 18 -30.58 -15.67 -20.82
CA ARG A 18 -31.50 -15.98 -19.71
C ARG A 18 -31.61 -14.77 -18.78
N ALA A 19 -32.71 -14.66 -18.05
CA ALA A 19 -32.86 -13.67 -16.97
C ALA A 19 -32.71 -14.34 -15.60
N LEU A 20 -32.17 -13.64 -14.61
CA LEU A 20 -31.94 -14.15 -13.24
C LEU A 20 -33.28 -14.39 -12.51
N GLY A 21 -34.27 -13.53 -12.71
CA GLY A 21 -35.59 -13.58 -12.09
C GLY A 21 -35.65 -12.92 -10.70
N GLY A 22 -34.75 -11.98 -10.42
CA GLY A 22 -34.71 -11.27 -9.13
C GLY A 22 -35.69 -10.10 -9.08
N ARG A 23 -36.13 -9.72 -7.87
CA ARG A 23 -36.91 -8.50 -7.63
C ARG A 23 -36.72 -7.95 -6.22
N ARG A 24 -36.85 -6.63 -6.07
CA ARG A 24 -36.98 -6.01 -4.74
C ARG A 24 -38.31 -6.41 -4.12
N LEU A 25 -38.26 -6.69 -2.82
CA LEU A 25 -39.45 -7.03 -2.03
C LEU A 25 -39.80 -5.92 -1.05
N ASP A 26 -38.79 -5.25 -0.49
CA ASP A 26 -38.94 -4.18 0.51
C ASP A 26 -39.78 -4.59 1.73
N LEU A 27 -39.75 -5.89 2.06
CA LEU A 27 -40.41 -6.46 3.23
C LEU A 27 -39.48 -6.41 4.45
N PRO A 28 -40.01 -6.24 5.67
CA PRO A 28 -39.21 -6.33 6.90
C PRO A 28 -38.46 -7.67 6.98
N GLY A 29 -37.12 -7.60 7.04
CA GLY A 29 -36.27 -8.79 7.09
C GLY A 29 -36.17 -9.59 5.77
N LEU A 30 -36.75 -9.10 4.66
CA LEU A 30 -36.60 -9.68 3.31
C LEU A 30 -36.55 -8.55 2.26
N PRO A 31 -35.45 -7.78 2.16
CA PRO A 31 -35.40 -6.63 1.26
C PRO A 31 -35.36 -7.02 -0.23
N LEU A 32 -34.75 -8.15 -0.56
CA LEU A 32 -34.43 -8.54 -1.93
C LEU A 32 -34.64 -10.05 -2.14
N LEU A 33 -35.33 -10.42 -3.22
CA LEU A 33 -35.29 -11.77 -3.78
C LEU A 33 -34.30 -11.77 -4.94
N VAL A 34 -33.20 -12.50 -4.80
CA VAL A 34 -32.18 -12.63 -5.85
C VAL A 34 -32.64 -13.60 -6.94
N ALA A 35 -33.28 -14.71 -6.57
CA ALA A 35 -33.88 -15.66 -7.49
C ALA A 35 -34.84 -16.62 -6.76
N ALA A 36 -35.81 -17.16 -7.50
CA ALA A 36 -36.58 -18.34 -7.12
C ALA A 36 -36.44 -19.40 -8.21
N VAL A 37 -36.19 -20.65 -7.82
CA VAL A 37 -35.85 -21.75 -8.73
C VAL A 37 -36.66 -22.98 -8.37
N GLN A 38 -37.25 -23.62 -9.37
CA GLN A 38 -37.83 -24.95 -9.24
C GLN A 38 -36.79 -26.00 -9.66
N ALA A 39 -36.26 -26.76 -8.71
CA ALA A 39 -35.21 -27.75 -8.93
C ALA A 39 -35.53 -29.05 -8.19
N ASP A 40 -35.42 -30.20 -8.87
CA ASP A 40 -35.64 -31.53 -8.29
C ASP A 40 -37.01 -31.68 -7.59
N GLY A 41 -38.05 -31.06 -8.16
CA GLY A 41 -39.40 -31.08 -7.58
C GLY A 41 -39.58 -30.15 -6.37
N GLN A 42 -38.55 -29.43 -5.96
CA GLN A 42 -38.57 -28.52 -4.81
C GLN A 42 -38.41 -27.06 -5.23
N LEU A 43 -39.08 -26.19 -4.48
CA LEU A 43 -38.93 -24.75 -4.58
C LEU A 43 -37.70 -24.31 -3.79
N ARG A 44 -36.83 -23.51 -4.42
CA ARG A 44 -35.67 -22.89 -3.77
C ARG A 44 -35.74 -21.38 -3.95
N ALA A 45 -35.72 -20.64 -2.85
CA ALA A 45 -35.70 -19.18 -2.85
C ALA A 45 -34.40 -18.64 -2.26
N PHE A 46 -33.83 -17.63 -2.92
CA PHE A 46 -32.55 -17.02 -2.56
C PHE A 46 -32.79 -15.54 -2.25
N PHE A 47 -32.79 -15.18 -0.99
CA PHE A 47 -32.98 -13.82 -0.52
C PHE A 47 -31.63 -13.15 -0.24
N GLY A 48 -31.54 -11.87 -0.61
CA GLY A 48 -30.31 -11.08 -0.61
C GLY A 48 -29.80 -10.68 0.77
N ALA A 49 -28.75 -9.86 0.78
CA ALA A 49 -28.13 -9.37 2.00
C ALA A 49 -29.11 -8.56 2.86
N GLY A 50 -29.06 -8.77 4.17
CA GLY A 50 -30.00 -8.14 5.11
C GLY A 50 -31.29 -8.93 5.32
N SER A 51 -31.42 -10.10 4.69
CA SER A 51 -32.51 -11.03 4.98
C SER A 51 -32.31 -11.79 6.29
N ALA A 52 -33.40 -12.02 7.01
CA ALA A 52 -33.46 -12.75 8.28
C ALA A 52 -34.31 -14.02 8.12
N PRO A 53 -33.82 -15.22 8.51
CA PRO A 53 -34.61 -16.45 8.48
C PRO A 53 -35.96 -16.32 9.19
N GLU A 54 -36.00 -15.54 10.27
CA GLU A 54 -37.16 -15.32 11.14
C GLU A 54 -38.27 -14.50 10.46
N ALA A 55 -37.99 -13.87 9.32
CA ALA A 55 -39.02 -13.17 8.53
C ALA A 55 -39.97 -14.14 7.79
N LEU A 56 -39.60 -15.42 7.70
CA LEU A 56 -40.38 -16.48 7.06
C LEU A 56 -41.03 -17.36 8.13
N ALA A 57 -42.30 -17.71 7.94
CA ALA A 57 -43.02 -18.61 8.83
C ALA A 57 -42.91 -20.07 8.37
N ALA A 58 -42.93 -21.01 9.33
CA ALA A 58 -42.76 -22.43 9.05
C ALA A 58 -44.00 -23.09 8.40
N THR A 59 -45.21 -22.59 8.66
CA THR A 59 -46.46 -23.17 8.15
C THR A 59 -47.54 -22.09 7.99
N ALA A 60 -48.23 -22.09 6.86
CA ALA A 60 -49.51 -21.39 6.66
C ALA A 60 -50.32 -22.12 5.58
N GLU A 61 -51.64 -22.01 5.66
CA GLU A 61 -52.53 -22.58 4.64
C GLU A 61 -52.25 -21.96 3.26
N GLY A 62 -52.11 -22.79 2.23
CA GLY A 62 -51.82 -22.33 0.86
C GLY A 62 -50.36 -21.92 0.58
N ALA A 63 -49.47 -22.01 1.58
CA ALA A 63 -48.03 -21.80 1.42
C ALA A 63 -47.27 -23.11 1.15
N ALA A 64 -46.08 -22.98 0.54
CA ALA A 64 -45.07 -24.03 0.51
C ALA A 64 -44.63 -24.35 1.93
N GLN A 65 -44.38 -25.62 2.21
CA GLN A 65 -43.84 -26.10 3.47
C GLN A 65 -42.31 -26.09 3.39
N PRO A 66 -41.61 -25.22 4.15
CA PRO A 66 -40.16 -25.18 4.16
C PRO A 66 -39.57 -26.46 4.78
N SER A 67 -38.66 -27.11 4.06
CA SER A 67 -37.84 -28.21 4.57
C SER A 67 -36.46 -27.74 5.07
N GLU A 68 -36.01 -26.56 4.64
CA GLU A 68 -34.79 -25.92 5.11
C GLU A 68 -34.93 -24.40 4.99
N ILE A 69 -34.53 -23.67 6.04
CA ILE A 69 -34.31 -22.23 6.01
C ILE A 69 -32.95 -21.99 6.64
N ARG A 70 -32.01 -21.44 5.88
CA ARG A 70 -30.64 -21.22 6.36
C ARG A 70 -30.08 -19.88 5.95
N ALA A 71 -29.35 -19.25 6.87
CA ALA A 71 -28.57 -18.05 6.57
C ALA A 71 -27.31 -18.44 5.78
N VAL A 72 -27.11 -17.81 4.62
CA VAL A 72 -25.95 -18.05 3.74
C VAL A 72 -25.42 -16.73 3.22
N SER A 73 -24.15 -16.44 3.51
CA SER A 73 -23.43 -15.28 2.97
C SER A 73 -24.14 -13.92 3.19
N GLY A 74 -24.78 -13.74 4.35
CA GLY A 74 -25.50 -12.50 4.71
C GLY A 74 -26.94 -12.41 4.19
N GLY A 75 -27.37 -13.39 3.39
CA GLY A 75 -28.77 -13.56 2.96
C GLY A 75 -29.37 -14.87 3.48
N VAL A 76 -30.50 -15.26 2.90
CA VAL A 76 -31.27 -16.45 3.32
C VAL A 76 -31.55 -17.34 2.12
N MET A 77 -31.30 -18.63 2.28
CA MET A 77 -31.71 -19.66 1.34
C MET A 77 -32.82 -20.50 1.97
N LEU A 78 -33.90 -20.67 1.23
CA LEU A 78 -35.03 -21.52 1.60
C LEU A 78 -35.21 -22.65 0.60
N ARG A 79 -35.55 -23.84 1.10
CA ARG A 79 -36.00 -24.99 0.32
C ARG A 79 -37.38 -25.42 0.83
N ALA A 80 -38.33 -25.62 -0.05
CA ALA A 80 -39.70 -25.96 0.30
C ALA A 80 -40.37 -26.89 -0.71
N GLU A 81 -41.43 -27.55 -0.26
CA GLU A 81 -42.34 -28.36 -1.09
C GLU A 81 -43.73 -27.73 -1.11
N GLY A 82 -44.44 -27.81 -2.23
CA GLY A 82 -45.79 -27.25 -2.39
C GLY A 82 -45.86 -26.06 -3.35
N PRO A 83 -46.91 -25.21 -3.27
CA PRO A 83 -47.14 -24.13 -4.21
C PRO A 83 -46.06 -23.04 -4.10
N PRO A 84 -45.84 -22.20 -5.14
CA PRO A 84 -44.79 -21.17 -5.14
C PRO A 84 -45.18 -19.94 -4.31
N ARG A 85 -45.55 -20.16 -3.04
CA ARG A 85 -46.01 -19.13 -2.09
C ARG A 85 -45.34 -19.37 -0.75
N LEU A 86 -44.76 -18.35 -0.13
CA LEU A 86 -44.11 -18.48 1.17
C LEU A 86 -44.88 -17.73 2.26
N ALA A 87 -44.99 -18.35 3.43
CA ALA A 87 -45.61 -17.71 4.58
C ALA A 87 -44.65 -16.68 5.21
N LEU A 88 -45.16 -15.48 5.52
CA LEU A 88 -44.40 -14.43 6.20
C LEU A 88 -44.68 -14.45 7.71
N ALA A 89 -43.66 -14.20 8.53
CA ALA A 89 -43.79 -14.20 9.98
C ALA A 89 -44.73 -13.09 10.51
N GLY A 90 -44.81 -11.96 9.81
CA GLY A 90 -45.76 -10.88 10.10
C GLY A 90 -47.20 -11.14 9.64
N GLY A 91 -47.49 -12.34 9.12
CA GLY A 91 -48.75 -12.68 8.45
C GLY A 91 -48.71 -12.38 6.94
N GLY A 92 -49.54 -13.10 6.18
CA GLY A 92 -49.62 -12.99 4.73
C GLY A 92 -48.76 -14.01 3.97
N LEU A 93 -48.91 -14.00 2.65
CA LEU A 93 -48.19 -14.87 1.71
C LEU A 93 -47.37 -14.02 0.75
N LEU A 94 -46.15 -14.48 0.46
CA LEU A 94 -45.30 -13.96 -0.59
C LEU A 94 -45.38 -14.89 -1.80
N ASP A 95 -46.00 -14.43 -2.88
CA ASP A 95 -45.96 -15.14 -4.15
C ASP A 95 -44.55 -15.14 -4.74
N LEU A 96 -44.15 -16.25 -5.35
CA LEU A 96 -42.90 -16.42 -6.07
C LEU A 96 -43.18 -16.86 -7.50
N ASP A 97 -42.31 -16.46 -8.42
CA ASP A 97 -42.35 -16.86 -9.83
C ASP A 97 -41.10 -17.72 -10.13
N PRO A 98 -41.04 -18.98 -9.65
CA PRO A 98 -39.83 -19.78 -9.75
C PRO A 98 -39.52 -20.15 -11.20
N ILE A 99 -38.28 -19.93 -11.59
CA ILE A 99 -37.77 -20.36 -12.90
C ILE A 99 -37.39 -21.85 -12.80
N THR A 100 -37.77 -22.65 -13.80
CA THR A 100 -37.35 -24.06 -13.86
C THR A 100 -35.83 -24.15 -14.01
N ALA A 101 -35.19 -24.98 -13.20
CA ALA A 101 -33.75 -25.22 -13.31
C ALA A 101 -33.39 -25.88 -14.66
N GLU A 102 -32.24 -25.51 -15.21
CA GLU A 102 -31.71 -25.98 -16.50
C GLU A 102 -30.33 -26.65 -16.32
N PRO A 103 -30.15 -27.62 -15.38
CA PRO A 103 -28.85 -28.24 -15.13
C PRO A 103 -28.31 -29.02 -16.34
N GLU A 104 -29.17 -29.47 -17.24
CA GLU A 104 -28.82 -30.16 -18.47
C GLU A 104 -27.94 -29.30 -19.39
N LEU A 105 -28.05 -27.96 -19.34
CA LEU A 105 -27.21 -27.08 -20.16
C LEU A 105 -25.71 -27.25 -19.86
N PHE A 106 -25.36 -27.65 -18.62
CA PHE A 106 -23.99 -27.78 -18.14
C PHE A 106 -23.63 -29.21 -17.71
N ALA A 107 -24.58 -30.15 -17.79
CA ALA A 107 -24.41 -31.50 -17.28
C ALA A 107 -23.18 -32.21 -17.87
N GLY A 108 -22.26 -32.65 -17.00
CA GLY A 108 -21.05 -33.37 -17.38
C GLY A 108 -19.98 -32.54 -18.10
N LEU A 109 -20.14 -31.21 -18.20
CA LEU A 109 -19.21 -30.29 -18.87
C LEU A 109 -18.24 -29.62 -17.88
N ARG A 110 -17.08 -29.21 -18.40
CA ARG A 110 -16.11 -28.32 -17.72
C ARG A 110 -16.53 -26.85 -17.92
N CYS A 111 -16.81 -26.15 -16.83
CA CYS A 111 -17.55 -24.89 -16.85
C CYS A 111 -16.84 -23.73 -16.15
N THR A 112 -16.99 -22.50 -16.64
CA THR A 112 -16.70 -21.30 -15.84
C THR A 112 -17.99 -20.68 -15.32
N LEU A 113 -17.91 -20.09 -14.12
CA LEU A 113 -18.88 -19.12 -13.60
C LEU A 113 -18.15 -17.79 -13.45
N GLY A 114 -18.67 -16.74 -14.06
CA GLY A 114 -18.04 -15.41 -14.04
C GLY A 114 -19.05 -14.27 -14.03
N PHE A 115 -18.60 -13.12 -13.54
CA PHE A 115 -19.37 -11.88 -13.59
C PHE A 115 -18.80 -10.93 -14.64
N ARG A 116 -19.72 -10.26 -15.36
CA ARG A 116 -19.44 -9.19 -16.32
C ARG A 116 -20.10 -7.90 -15.86
N LEU A 117 -19.41 -6.79 -16.03
CA LEU A 117 -19.98 -5.43 -15.92
C LEU A 117 -20.11 -4.79 -17.29
N GLU A 118 -18.99 -4.36 -17.87
CA GLU A 118 -18.95 -3.60 -19.13
C GLU A 118 -18.00 -4.20 -20.16
N GLU A 119 -17.31 -5.29 -19.82
CA GLU A 119 -16.34 -5.92 -20.71
C GLU A 119 -16.96 -6.20 -22.09
N SER A 120 -16.27 -5.85 -23.18
CA SER A 120 -16.82 -5.99 -24.53
C SER A 120 -16.98 -7.47 -24.91
N ALA A 121 -17.84 -7.76 -25.89
CA ALA A 121 -18.00 -9.12 -26.42
C ALA A 121 -16.65 -9.70 -26.89
N ALA A 122 -15.78 -8.84 -27.44
CA ALA A 122 -14.47 -9.21 -27.95
C ALA A 122 -13.46 -9.51 -26.82
N GLN A 123 -13.52 -8.78 -25.69
CA GLN A 123 -12.75 -9.07 -24.48
C GLN A 123 -13.19 -10.41 -23.87
N LEU A 124 -14.50 -10.61 -23.67
CA LEU A 124 -15.04 -11.85 -23.12
C LEU A 124 -14.71 -13.07 -24.00
N ALA A 125 -14.88 -12.94 -25.32
CA ALA A 125 -14.54 -14.01 -26.26
C ALA A 125 -13.07 -14.40 -26.20
N GLU A 126 -12.14 -13.45 -26.10
CA GLU A 126 -10.71 -13.76 -26.04
C GLU A 126 -10.35 -14.65 -24.84
N GLY A 127 -10.86 -14.31 -23.66
CA GLY A 127 -10.66 -15.13 -22.45
C GLY A 127 -11.27 -16.52 -22.57
N LEU A 128 -12.52 -16.60 -23.05
CA LEU A 128 -13.21 -17.88 -23.25
C LEU A 128 -12.54 -18.77 -24.28
N ARG A 129 -12.05 -18.21 -25.39
CA ARG A 129 -11.28 -18.97 -26.41
C ARG A 129 -9.97 -19.51 -25.84
N HIS A 130 -9.28 -18.72 -25.03
CA HIS A 130 -8.06 -19.16 -24.35
C HIS A 130 -8.35 -20.33 -23.40
N HIS A 131 -9.39 -20.21 -22.57
CA HIS A 131 -9.80 -21.31 -21.67
C HIS A 131 -10.24 -22.55 -22.43
N ALA A 132 -10.96 -22.42 -23.55
CA ALA A 132 -11.38 -23.55 -24.37
C ALA A 132 -10.19 -24.28 -25.00
N ARG A 133 -9.30 -23.53 -25.66
CA ARG A 133 -8.16 -24.08 -26.41
C ARG A 133 -7.09 -24.70 -25.52
N HIS A 134 -6.82 -24.10 -24.36
CA HIS A 134 -5.67 -24.47 -23.54
C HIS A 134 -6.03 -25.15 -22.22
N HIS A 135 -7.27 -25.01 -21.75
CA HIS A 135 -7.70 -25.54 -20.46
C HIS A 135 -8.89 -26.51 -20.56
N GLY A 136 -9.45 -26.72 -21.75
CA GLY A 136 -10.56 -27.65 -21.96
C GLY A 136 -11.92 -27.14 -21.45
N LEU A 137 -12.12 -25.82 -21.43
CA LEU A 137 -13.44 -25.22 -21.17
C LEU A 137 -14.46 -25.68 -22.24
N GLN A 138 -15.65 -26.08 -21.79
CA GLN A 138 -16.73 -26.55 -22.66
C GLN A 138 -18.01 -25.70 -22.53
N ALA A 139 -18.22 -25.07 -21.38
CA ALA A 139 -19.33 -24.15 -21.19
C ALA A 139 -18.98 -22.98 -20.24
N ALA A 140 -19.69 -21.86 -20.34
CA ALA A 140 -19.52 -20.69 -19.48
C ALA A 140 -20.88 -20.14 -19.06
N LEU A 141 -21.06 -19.93 -17.75
CA LEU A 141 -22.16 -19.15 -17.19
C LEU A 141 -21.64 -17.76 -16.84
N VAL A 142 -22.10 -16.75 -17.59
CA VAL A 142 -21.67 -15.37 -17.42
C VAL A 142 -22.85 -14.56 -16.90
N VAL A 143 -22.75 -14.08 -15.66
CA VAL A 143 -23.75 -13.20 -15.06
C VAL A 143 -23.45 -11.77 -15.47
N ASN A 144 -24.27 -11.24 -16.37
CA ASN A 144 -24.23 -9.83 -16.76
C ASN A 144 -24.90 -9.00 -15.67
N ARG A 145 -24.09 -8.21 -14.95
CA ARG A 145 -24.55 -7.49 -13.77
C ARG A 145 -25.23 -6.17 -14.09
N LEU A 146 -24.99 -5.58 -15.26
CA LEU A 146 -25.64 -4.32 -15.65
C LEU A 146 -26.92 -4.58 -16.42
N PRO A 147 -27.98 -3.78 -16.24
CA PRO A 147 -29.16 -3.83 -17.09
C PRO A 147 -28.76 -3.66 -18.57
N ASP A 148 -29.19 -4.59 -19.41
CA ASP A 148 -28.95 -4.54 -20.85
C ASP A 148 -30.31 -4.56 -21.57
N PRO A 149 -30.69 -3.49 -22.29
CA PRO A 149 -31.94 -3.47 -23.04
C PRO A 149 -31.91 -4.34 -24.30
N ALA A 150 -30.73 -4.79 -24.75
CA ALA A 150 -30.55 -5.58 -25.97
C ALA A 150 -29.57 -6.76 -25.76
N PRO A 151 -29.83 -7.67 -24.80
CA PRO A 151 -28.92 -8.76 -24.47
C PRO A 151 -28.66 -9.71 -25.66
N GLU A 152 -29.63 -9.83 -26.57
CA GLU A 152 -29.48 -10.61 -27.80
C GLU A 152 -28.48 -10.01 -28.79
N ALA A 153 -28.32 -8.68 -28.83
CA ALA A 153 -27.32 -8.03 -29.66
C ALA A 153 -25.92 -8.34 -29.14
N PHE A 154 -25.69 -8.20 -27.83
CA PHE A 154 -24.43 -8.61 -27.21
C PHE A 154 -24.16 -10.11 -27.40
N ALA A 155 -25.19 -10.96 -27.33
CA ALA A 155 -25.07 -12.39 -27.59
C ALA A 155 -24.65 -12.71 -29.03
N ALA A 156 -25.18 -11.96 -30.00
CA ALA A 156 -24.79 -12.06 -31.40
C ALA A 156 -23.32 -11.65 -31.61
N ASP A 157 -22.92 -10.52 -31.04
CA ASP A 157 -21.53 -10.03 -31.10
C ASP A 157 -20.56 -11.02 -30.43
N LEU A 158 -20.95 -11.59 -29.28
CA LEU A 158 -20.15 -12.60 -28.59
C LEU A 158 -20.03 -13.87 -29.42
N ARG A 159 -21.11 -14.34 -30.03
CA ARG A 159 -21.10 -15.51 -30.90
C ARG A 159 -20.18 -15.30 -32.10
N ALA A 160 -20.25 -14.12 -32.72
CA ALA A 160 -19.35 -13.74 -33.81
C ALA A 160 -17.89 -13.70 -33.34
N ALA A 161 -17.62 -13.09 -32.17
CA ALA A 161 -16.29 -13.00 -31.61
C ALA A 161 -15.70 -14.35 -31.17
N LEU A 162 -16.52 -15.34 -30.79
CA LEU A 162 -16.05 -16.70 -30.48
C LEU A 162 -15.52 -17.45 -31.70
N GLY A 163 -15.95 -17.07 -32.92
CA GLY A 163 -15.60 -17.77 -34.16
C GLY A 163 -15.94 -19.26 -34.08
N ASP A 164 -15.07 -20.14 -34.56
CA ASP A 164 -15.29 -21.60 -34.57
C ASP A 164 -15.08 -22.29 -33.22
N THR A 165 -14.96 -21.52 -32.13
CA THR A 165 -14.72 -22.10 -30.81
C THR A 165 -15.98 -22.78 -30.31
N ALA A 166 -15.98 -24.12 -30.32
CA ALA A 166 -17.08 -24.96 -29.88
C ALA A 166 -17.30 -24.85 -28.36
N LEU A 167 -18.11 -23.87 -27.96
CA LEU A 167 -18.35 -23.49 -26.56
C LEU A 167 -19.81 -23.11 -26.36
N ARG A 168 -20.42 -23.55 -25.25
CA ARG A 168 -21.74 -23.08 -24.82
C ARG A 168 -21.62 -21.96 -23.80
N VAL A 169 -22.19 -20.80 -24.09
CA VAL A 169 -22.25 -19.66 -23.17
C VAL A 169 -23.70 -19.38 -22.82
N VAL A 170 -24.01 -19.33 -21.52
CA VAL A 170 -25.26 -18.78 -21.01
C VAL A 170 -24.97 -17.38 -20.48
N LEU A 171 -25.51 -16.37 -21.14
CA LEU A 171 -25.54 -14.98 -20.69
C LEU A 171 -26.75 -14.79 -19.79
N LEU A 172 -26.51 -14.65 -18.49
CA LEU A 172 -27.56 -14.45 -17.51
C LEU A 172 -27.67 -12.97 -17.13
N GLN A 173 -28.78 -12.35 -17.50
CA GLN A 173 -29.08 -10.97 -17.18
C GLN A 173 -29.53 -10.82 -15.73
N ALA A 174 -28.87 -9.96 -14.96
CA ALA A 174 -29.35 -9.57 -13.64
C ALA A 174 -30.49 -8.56 -13.76
N ASP A 175 -31.60 -8.84 -13.08
CA ASP A 175 -32.78 -7.96 -13.01
C ASP A 175 -32.77 -7.05 -11.77
N VAL A 176 -31.82 -7.29 -10.87
CA VAL A 176 -31.60 -6.53 -9.63
C VAL A 176 -30.12 -6.21 -9.45
N ALA A 177 -29.85 -5.10 -8.75
CA ALA A 177 -28.49 -4.74 -8.38
C ALA A 177 -27.88 -5.79 -7.44
N LEU A 178 -26.76 -6.38 -7.86
CA LEU A 178 -26.04 -7.40 -7.07
C LEU A 178 -24.85 -6.84 -6.28
N GLY A 179 -24.57 -5.54 -6.41
CA GLY A 179 -23.42 -4.89 -5.77
C GLY A 179 -23.71 -4.39 -4.37
N LYS A 180 -22.65 -4.01 -3.66
CA LYS A 180 -22.75 -3.34 -2.34
C LYS A 180 -23.37 -1.94 -2.50
N PRO A 181 -24.50 -1.63 -1.84
CA PRO A 181 -25.22 -0.38 -2.09
C PRO A 181 -24.48 0.89 -1.64
N GLY A 182 -23.59 0.79 -0.66
CA GLY A 182 -22.82 1.93 -0.13
C GLY A 182 -21.47 2.19 -0.80
N LEU A 183 -21.11 1.45 -1.85
CA LEU A 183 -19.83 1.61 -2.54
C LEU A 183 -20.04 2.11 -3.97
N GLY A 184 -19.05 2.84 -4.49
CA GLY A 184 -19.04 3.25 -5.90
C GLY A 184 -18.64 2.13 -6.86
N PRO A 185 -18.49 2.46 -8.17
CA PRO A 185 -18.22 1.50 -9.24
C PRO A 185 -16.88 0.77 -9.09
N GLU A 186 -16.85 -0.56 -9.17
CA GLU A 186 -15.61 -1.36 -9.01
C GLU A 186 -14.65 -1.25 -10.20
N ASN A 187 -15.14 -0.71 -11.32
CA ASN A 187 -14.38 -0.35 -12.51
C ASN A 187 -13.83 1.09 -12.45
N HIS A 188 -13.98 1.80 -11.32
CA HIS A 188 -13.42 3.12 -11.08
C HIS A 188 -12.03 3.04 -10.43
N LEU A 189 -11.12 3.96 -10.80
CA LEU A 189 -9.74 4.02 -10.29
C LEU A 189 -9.65 4.04 -8.76
N TYR A 190 -10.55 4.75 -8.09
CA TYR A 190 -10.63 4.80 -6.61
C TYR A 190 -10.71 3.40 -5.97
N LEU A 191 -11.46 2.48 -6.56
CA LEU A 191 -11.63 1.11 -6.07
C LEU A 191 -10.60 0.13 -6.66
N ALA A 192 -9.78 0.55 -7.63
CA ALA A 192 -8.72 -0.28 -8.19
C ALA A 192 -7.66 -0.57 -7.11
N PRO A 193 -7.36 -1.84 -6.78
CA PRO A 193 -6.61 -2.20 -5.57
C PRO A 193 -5.24 -1.52 -5.45
N ASP A 194 -4.51 -1.37 -6.55
CA ASP A 194 -3.11 -0.89 -6.55
C ASP A 194 -2.96 0.54 -7.06
N ALA A 195 -4.06 1.24 -7.34
CA ALA A 195 -4.01 2.63 -7.78
C ALA A 195 -3.31 3.52 -6.73
N PRO A 196 -2.29 4.31 -7.13
CA PRO A 196 -1.65 5.26 -6.22
C PRO A 196 -2.54 6.48 -5.95
N GLY A 197 -2.28 7.18 -4.85
CA GLY A 197 -2.85 8.51 -4.59
C GLY A 197 -4.34 8.53 -4.24
N LYS A 198 -4.91 7.41 -3.78
CA LYS A 198 -6.33 7.32 -3.40
C LYS A 198 -6.73 8.31 -2.30
N ASP A 199 -5.80 8.63 -1.41
CA ASP A 199 -5.93 9.65 -0.36
C ASP A 199 -6.27 11.05 -0.91
N ARG A 200 -5.99 11.29 -2.19
CA ARG A 200 -6.21 12.58 -2.87
C ARG A 200 -7.33 12.51 -3.90
N MET A 201 -7.94 11.35 -4.09
CA MET A 201 -9.03 11.14 -5.03
C MET A 201 -10.37 11.40 -4.34
N THR A 202 -11.28 12.06 -5.04
CA THR A 202 -12.68 12.11 -4.59
C THR A 202 -13.29 10.71 -4.74
N PRO A 203 -13.85 10.13 -3.66
CA PRO A 203 -14.57 8.86 -3.76
C PRO A 203 -15.75 8.99 -4.74
N PRO A 204 -15.95 8.03 -5.67
CA PRO A 204 -17.10 8.07 -6.56
C PRO A 204 -18.41 7.87 -5.78
N ALA A 205 -19.51 8.41 -6.30
CA ALA A 205 -20.83 8.22 -5.74
C ALA A 205 -21.19 6.72 -5.66
N PRO A 206 -21.99 6.29 -4.66
CA PRO A 206 -22.46 4.91 -4.58
C PRO A 206 -23.22 4.48 -5.84
N ASP A 207 -22.96 3.25 -6.30
CA ASP A 207 -23.62 2.66 -7.46
C ASP A 207 -23.78 1.15 -7.26
N ALA A 208 -24.97 0.72 -6.82
CA ALA A 208 -25.24 -0.68 -6.49
C ALA A 208 -25.14 -1.63 -7.69
N TRP A 209 -25.27 -1.14 -8.93
CA TRP A 209 -25.15 -1.98 -10.13
C TRP A 209 -23.67 -2.26 -10.45
N ARG A 210 -22.84 -1.23 -10.31
CA ARG A 210 -21.41 -1.26 -10.68
C ARG A 210 -20.47 -1.57 -9.53
N SER A 211 -20.92 -1.52 -8.29
CA SER A 211 -20.05 -1.74 -7.13
C SER A 211 -19.60 -3.19 -6.98
N PRO A 212 -18.60 -3.49 -6.13
CA PRO A 212 -18.18 -4.87 -5.89
C PRO A 212 -19.36 -5.73 -5.43
N LEU A 213 -19.37 -7.02 -5.83
CA LEU A 213 -20.45 -7.95 -5.51
C LEU A 213 -20.81 -7.92 -4.02
N GLY A 214 -22.06 -7.58 -3.71
CA GLY A 214 -22.66 -7.57 -2.38
C GLY A 214 -23.54 -8.80 -2.15
N GLU A 215 -24.29 -9.19 -3.17
CA GLU A 215 -25.24 -10.31 -3.14
C GLU A 215 -24.57 -11.66 -3.38
N SER A 216 -23.75 -12.09 -2.42
CA SER A 216 -22.99 -13.35 -2.52
C SER A 216 -23.86 -14.59 -2.64
N ILE A 217 -25.14 -14.52 -2.24
CA ILE A 217 -26.12 -15.62 -2.37
C ILE A 217 -26.40 -15.99 -3.83
N VAL A 218 -26.11 -15.10 -4.78
CA VAL A 218 -26.28 -15.39 -6.22
C VAL A 218 -25.49 -16.63 -6.66
N LEU A 219 -24.36 -16.93 -6.01
CA LEU A 219 -23.57 -18.14 -6.30
C LEU A 219 -24.35 -19.43 -6.00
N GLU A 220 -25.16 -19.44 -4.93
CA GLU A 220 -26.04 -20.58 -4.62
C GLU A 220 -27.18 -20.68 -5.64
N ALA A 221 -27.74 -19.54 -6.07
CA ALA A 221 -28.75 -19.52 -7.13
C ALA A 221 -28.18 -20.11 -8.43
N MET A 222 -26.95 -19.77 -8.81
CA MET A 222 -26.29 -20.31 -10.01
C MET A 222 -26.01 -21.81 -9.90
N LYS A 223 -25.58 -22.26 -8.71
CA LYS A 223 -25.39 -23.69 -8.42
C LYS A 223 -26.67 -24.47 -8.69
N TRP A 224 -27.78 -24.08 -8.07
CA TRP A 224 -29.02 -24.85 -8.14
C TRP A 224 -29.78 -24.69 -9.45
N ARG A 225 -29.66 -23.54 -10.12
CA ARG A 225 -30.31 -23.35 -11.41
C ARG A 225 -29.58 -24.04 -12.56
N PHE A 226 -28.25 -24.06 -12.55
CA PHE A 226 -27.46 -24.42 -13.73
C PHE A 226 -26.33 -25.42 -13.47
N LEU A 227 -25.58 -25.24 -12.38
CA LEU A 227 -24.24 -25.83 -12.27
C LEU A 227 -24.18 -27.10 -11.41
N SER A 228 -25.29 -27.56 -10.84
CA SER A 228 -25.34 -28.75 -9.98
C SER A 228 -24.87 -30.02 -10.70
N ALA A 229 -25.15 -30.16 -12.00
CA ALA A 229 -24.77 -31.31 -12.81
C ALA A 229 -23.43 -31.14 -13.56
N ALA A 230 -22.75 -30.00 -13.42
CA ALA A 230 -21.47 -29.76 -14.09
C ALA A 230 -20.39 -30.75 -13.61
N ARG A 231 -19.45 -31.10 -14.50
CA ARG A 231 -18.29 -31.94 -14.14
C ARG A 231 -17.37 -31.19 -13.19
N SER A 232 -17.06 -29.95 -13.54
CA SER A 232 -16.21 -29.06 -12.75
C SER A 232 -16.51 -27.60 -13.10
N VAL A 233 -16.40 -26.70 -12.12
CA VAL A 233 -16.69 -25.27 -12.23
C VAL A 233 -15.53 -24.45 -11.68
N LEU A 234 -15.06 -23.47 -12.43
CA LEU A 234 -14.09 -22.48 -11.96
C LEU A 234 -14.75 -21.10 -11.83
N LEU A 235 -14.53 -20.42 -10.71
CA LEU A 235 -14.97 -19.03 -10.52
C LEU A 235 -13.94 -18.06 -11.11
N LEU A 236 -14.23 -17.54 -12.31
CA LEU A 236 -13.36 -16.63 -13.07
C LEU A 236 -14.21 -15.50 -13.68
N ASP A 237 -13.91 -14.25 -13.33
CA ASP A 237 -14.62 -13.07 -13.84
C ASP A 237 -14.25 -12.80 -15.32
N ALA A 238 -14.99 -11.95 -16.03
CA ALA A 238 -14.74 -11.66 -17.45
C ALA A 238 -13.33 -11.06 -17.75
N SER A 239 -12.66 -10.55 -16.71
CA SER A 239 -11.29 -10.01 -16.77
C SER A 239 -10.22 -10.99 -16.26
N ASP A 240 -10.59 -12.24 -15.98
CA ASP A 240 -9.70 -13.28 -15.47
C ASP A 240 -9.31 -14.29 -16.57
N LEU A 241 -8.02 -14.61 -16.65
CA LEU A 241 -7.46 -15.55 -17.62
C LEU A 241 -6.69 -16.64 -16.88
N LEU A 242 -6.91 -17.93 -17.16
CA LEU A 242 -6.10 -18.99 -16.55
C LEU A 242 -4.65 -18.84 -17.03
N ALA A 243 -3.70 -18.91 -16.09
CA ALA A 243 -2.29 -18.90 -16.44
C ALA A 243 -1.94 -20.13 -17.28
N PRO A 244 -0.97 -20.06 -18.20
CA PRO A 244 -0.53 -21.23 -18.98
C PRO A 244 -0.16 -22.41 -18.06
N CYS A 245 -0.60 -23.62 -18.43
CA CYS A 245 -0.19 -24.84 -17.76
C CYS A 245 1.28 -25.14 -18.04
N LEU A 246 1.99 -25.67 -17.03
CA LEU A 246 3.29 -26.28 -17.29
C LEU A 246 3.10 -27.52 -18.18
N PRO A 247 4.05 -27.84 -19.07
CA PRO A 247 3.97 -29.06 -19.88
C PRO A 247 3.73 -30.30 -19.01
N GLY A 248 2.68 -31.07 -19.32
CA GLY A 248 2.30 -32.28 -18.59
C GLY A 248 1.58 -32.06 -17.26
N ALA A 249 1.41 -30.82 -16.78
CA ALA A 249 0.62 -30.54 -15.59
C ALA A 249 -0.89 -30.60 -15.91
N PRO A 250 -1.73 -31.07 -14.97
CA PRO A 250 -3.17 -31.07 -15.16
C PRO A 250 -3.70 -29.64 -15.30
N THR A 251 -4.75 -29.47 -16.11
CA THR A 251 -5.52 -28.23 -16.14
C THR A 251 -6.20 -27.98 -14.80
N ALA A 252 -6.64 -26.74 -14.55
CA ALA A 252 -7.40 -26.41 -13.35
C ALA A 252 -8.68 -27.26 -13.21
N PHE A 253 -9.32 -27.61 -14.32
CA PHE A 253 -10.50 -28.49 -14.34
C PHE A 253 -10.15 -29.92 -13.94
N GLU A 254 -9.10 -30.49 -14.53
CA GLU A 254 -8.62 -31.85 -14.19
C GLU A 254 -8.18 -31.94 -12.73
N ALA A 255 -7.55 -30.88 -12.21
CA ALA A 255 -7.21 -30.79 -10.80
C ALA A 255 -8.46 -30.81 -9.90
N CYS A 256 -9.56 -30.14 -10.28
CA CYS A 256 -10.84 -30.24 -9.55
C CYS A 256 -11.39 -31.66 -9.55
N GLU A 257 -11.36 -32.32 -10.72
CA GLU A 257 -11.88 -33.67 -10.92
C GLU A 257 -11.09 -34.71 -10.10
N ALA A 258 -9.77 -34.55 -10.06
CA ALA A 258 -8.86 -35.40 -9.30
C ALA A 258 -8.92 -35.14 -7.79
N ALA A 259 -9.07 -33.88 -7.35
CA ALA A 259 -9.01 -33.47 -5.95
C ALA A 259 -9.95 -34.29 -5.05
N ALA A 260 -9.48 -34.79 -3.91
CA ALA A 260 -10.20 -35.71 -3.03
C ALA A 260 -11.54 -35.14 -2.57
N GLN A 261 -11.57 -33.86 -2.17
CA GLN A 261 -12.79 -33.14 -1.79
C GLN A 261 -13.48 -32.45 -2.98
N GLY A 262 -12.97 -32.65 -4.20
CA GLY A 262 -13.47 -31.98 -5.40
C GLY A 262 -13.30 -30.47 -5.36
N VAL A 263 -12.36 -29.91 -4.58
CA VAL A 263 -12.14 -28.46 -4.46
C VAL A 263 -10.66 -28.15 -4.58
N ILE A 264 -10.33 -27.13 -5.37
CA ILE A 264 -8.98 -26.57 -5.48
C ILE A 264 -8.97 -25.07 -5.19
N LEU A 265 -7.80 -24.55 -4.83
CA LEU A 265 -7.58 -23.12 -4.68
C LEU A 265 -7.17 -22.50 -6.02
N LEU A 266 -7.86 -21.43 -6.42
CA LEU A 266 -7.42 -20.57 -7.52
C LEU A 266 -6.74 -19.32 -6.95
N VAL A 267 -5.50 -19.05 -7.36
CA VAL A 267 -4.72 -17.90 -6.91
C VAL A 267 -4.49 -16.93 -8.07
N GLY A 268 -5.11 -15.75 -7.97
CA GLY A 268 -5.04 -14.71 -8.98
C GLY A 268 -3.87 -13.76 -8.79
N GLN A 269 -3.19 -13.43 -9.88
CA GLN A 269 -2.20 -12.36 -9.96
C GLN A 269 -2.75 -11.21 -10.81
N ARG A 270 -2.69 -9.98 -10.29
CA ARG A 270 -3.05 -8.80 -11.09
C ARG A 270 -1.92 -8.50 -12.08
N ILE A 271 -2.29 -8.30 -13.33
CA ILE A 271 -1.40 -7.96 -14.43
C ILE A 271 -1.85 -6.64 -15.07
N TYR A 272 -0.90 -5.93 -15.66
CA TYR A 272 -1.09 -4.58 -16.19
C TYR A 272 -0.43 -4.46 -17.55
N PRO A 273 -0.96 -3.64 -18.45
CA PRO A 273 -0.19 -3.22 -19.61
C PRO A 273 0.91 -2.24 -19.18
N TRP A 274 2.02 -2.16 -19.91
CA TRP A 274 2.92 -1.01 -19.75
C TRP A 274 2.25 0.28 -20.24
N ARG A 275 1.55 0.17 -21.38
CA ARG A 275 0.67 1.19 -21.96
C ARG A 275 -0.24 0.54 -23.01
N VAL A 276 -1.49 0.99 -23.09
CA VAL A 276 -2.43 0.65 -24.17
C VAL A 276 -2.32 1.71 -25.28
N ARG A 277 -2.41 1.30 -26.55
CA ARG A 277 -2.37 2.24 -27.68
C ARG A 277 -3.56 3.23 -27.60
N PRO A 278 -3.37 4.53 -27.86
CA PRO A 278 -4.47 5.50 -27.89
C PRO A 278 -5.61 5.04 -28.81
N GLY A 279 -6.85 5.20 -28.37
CA GLY A 279 -8.06 4.82 -29.13
C GLY A 279 -8.28 3.32 -29.31
N ARG A 280 -7.51 2.46 -28.64
CA ARG A 280 -7.74 1.00 -28.63
C ARG A 280 -8.31 0.56 -27.28
N GLU A 281 -9.27 -0.37 -27.33
CA GLU A 281 -9.68 -1.08 -26.12
C GLU A 281 -8.54 -1.99 -25.62
N PRO A 282 -8.34 -2.12 -24.29
CA PRO A 282 -7.37 -3.04 -23.74
C PRO A 282 -7.79 -4.49 -23.96
N ARG A 283 -6.82 -5.35 -24.30
CA ARG A 283 -6.97 -6.80 -24.52
C ARG A 283 -6.07 -7.57 -23.58
N PHE A 284 -6.29 -8.88 -23.42
CA PHE A 284 -5.49 -9.69 -22.50
C PHE A 284 -4.00 -9.65 -22.86
N GLY A 285 -3.68 -9.68 -24.15
CA GLY A 285 -2.30 -9.61 -24.65
C GLY A 285 -1.60 -8.27 -24.43
N ASP A 286 -2.29 -7.19 -24.04
CA ASP A 286 -1.62 -5.94 -23.66
C ASP A 286 -0.92 -6.05 -22.29
N HIS A 287 -1.33 -7.00 -21.44
CA HIS A 287 -0.99 -7.06 -20.03
C HIS A 287 0.31 -7.82 -19.75
N ILE A 288 1.44 -7.23 -20.14
CA ILE A 288 2.78 -7.82 -20.04
C ILE A 288 3.53 -7.52 -18.73
N CYS A 289 2.95 -6.72 -17.84
CA CYS A 289 3.59 -6.30 -16.61
C CYS A 289 2.93 -6.89 -15.36
N ARG A 290 3.75 -7.11 -14.34
CA ARG A 290 3.31 -7.38 -12.95
C ARG A 290 4.05 -6.47 -11.98
N GLN A 291 3.55 -6.37 -10.76
CA GLN A 291 4.28 -5.70 -9.68
C GLN A 291 5.35 -6.63 -9.10
N PHE A 292 6.60 -6.16 -8.97
CA PHE A 292 7.65 -6.94 -8.31
C PHE A 292 7.45 -7.06 -6.78
N ASP A 293 6.76 -6.07 -6.21
CA ASP A 293 6.46 -5.89 -4.78
C ASP A 293 5.00 -6.19 -4.41
N GLY A 294 4.23 -6.81 -5.32
CA GLY A 294 2.86 -7.22 -5.05
C GLY A 294 2.80 -8.35 -4.01
N ARG A 295 2.10 -8.11 -2.89
CA ARG A 295 2.00 -9.06 -1.76
C ARG A 295 0.76 -9.96 -1.78
N ARG A 296 -0.34 -9.53 -2.42
CA ARG A 296 -1.67 -10.15 -2.26
C ARG A 296 -2.19 -10.71 -3.56
N GLY A 297 -2.33 -12.03 -3.61
CA GLY A 297 -3.10 -12.72 -4.64
C GLY A 297 -4.61 -12.60 -4.41
N ILE A 298 -5.38 -13.01 -5.40
CA ILE A 298 -6.85 -13.05 -5.35
C ILE A 298 -7.27 -14.50 -5.12
N ALA A 299 -7.97 -14.79 -4.03
CA ALA A 299 -8.45 -16.15 -3.75
C ALA A 299 -9.80 -16.40 -4.43
N ARG A 300 -9.85 -17.43 -5.27
CA ARG A 300 -11.04 -18.01 -5.90
C ARG A 300 -11.01 -19.54 -5.72
N TRP A 301 -11.99 -20.26 -6.25
CA TRP A 301 -12.04 -21.71 -6.15
C TRP A 301 -12.38 -22.35 -7.49
N GLY A 302 -11.93 -23.59 -7.62
CA GLY A 302 -12.47 -24.56 -8.56
C GLY A 302 -13.17 -25.68 -7.79
N VAL A 303 -14.26 -26.21 -8.33
CA VAL A 303 -15.07 -27.24 -7.66
C VAL A 303 -15.59 -28.29 -8.66
N ALA A 304 -15.59 -29.57 -8.29
CA ALA A 304 -16.37 -30.62 -8.90
C ALA A 304 -17.66 -30.80 -8.07
N PRO A 305 -18.82 -30.22 -8.49
CA PRO A 305 -19.99 -30.04 -7.63
C PRO A 305 -20.49 -31.32 -6.94
N GLN A 306 -20.55 -32.43 -7.70
CA GLN A 306 -21.03 -33.72 -7.19
C GLN A 306 -20.08 -34.33 -6.15
N LYS A 307 -18.75 -34.16 -6.34
CA LYS A 307 -17.72 -34.67 -5.43
C LYS A 307 -17.60 -33.81 -4.17
N ALA A 308 -17.70 -32.50 -4.33
CA ALA A 308 -17.68 -31.55 -3.22
C ALA A 308 -18.97 -31.56 -2.38
N GLY A 309 -20.05 -32.15 -2.89
CA GLY A 309 -21.36 -32.20 -2.24
C GLY A 309 -22.18 -30.92 -2.48
N LEU A 310 -23.41 -31.07 -2.96
CA LEU A 310 -24.27 -29.94 -3.32
C LEU A 310 -24.79 -29.16 -2.10
N ASP A 311 -24.79 -29.75 -0.92
CA ASP A 311 -25.22 -29.07 0.32
C ASP A 311 -24.24 -27.99 0.76
N ASN A 312 -22.97 -28.13 0.40
CA ASN A 312 -21.91 -27.17 0.71
C ASN A 312 -22.14 -25.83 -0.02
N SER A 313 -22.16 -24.74 0.75
CA SER A 313 -22.46 -23.40 0.20
C SER A 313 -21.27 -22.79 -0.53
N TRP A 314 -21.52 -22.29 -1.73
CA TRP A 314 -20.56 -21.60 -2.59
C TRP A 314 -20.45 -20.12 -2.16
N ARG A 315 -19.23 -19.66 -1.86
CA ARG A 315 -18.93 -18.28 -1.46
C ARG A 315 -17.87 -17.68 -2.37
N GLY A 316 -17.70 -16.36 -2.41
CA GLY A 316 -16.77 -15.71 -3.36
C GLY A 316 -15.30 -16.16 -3.29
N SER A 317 -14.83 -16.69 -2.16
CA SER A 317 -13.44 -17.12 -1.96
C SER A 317 -13.26 -18.57 -1.49
N ARG A 318 -14.34 -19.31 -1.23
CA ARG A 318 -14.28 -20.71 -0.77
C ARG A 318 -15.58 -21.46 -0.99
N ILE A 319 -15.50 -22.78 -0.97
CA ILE A 319 -16.64 -23.69 -0.75
C ILE A 319 -16.72 -23.98 0.74
N SER A 320 -17.90 -23.84 1.34
CA SER A 320 -18.09 -24.05 2.78
C SER A 320 -17.93 -25.54 3.12
N ALA A 321 -17.30 -25.84 4.27
CA ALA A 321 -17.06 -27.22 4.76
C ALA A 321 -16.21 -28.15 3.86
N ALA A 322 -15.82 -27.73 2.67
CA ALA A 322 -14.84 -28.43 1.83
C ALA A 322 -13.47 -27.72 1.91
N ARG A 323 -12.43 -28.45 2.33
CA ARG A 323 -11.06 -27.93 2.31
C ARG A 323 -10.48 -28.12 0.91
N PRO A 324 -9.88 -27.09 0.29
CA PRO A 324 -9.10 -27.28 -0.93
C PRO A 324 -7.98 -28.27 -0.68
N ASP A 325 -7.71 -29.15 -1.66
CA ASP A 325 -6.57 -30.05 -1.58
C ASP A 325 -5.26 -29.25 -1.56
N GLY A 326 -4.34 -29.63 -0.68
CA GLY A 326 -3.06 -28.91 -0.48
C GLY A 326 -2.17 -28.87 -1.72
N ASP A 327 -2.29 -29.89 -2.58
CA ASP A 327 -1.53 -30.02 -3.83
C ASP A 327 -2.28 -29.41 -5.03
N GLY A 328 -3.55 -29.03 -4.86
CA GLY A 328 -4.43 -28.47 -5.89
C GLY A 328 -4.43 -26.94 -5.89
N VAL A 329 -3.41 -26.32 -6.48
CA VAL A 329 -3.36 -24.86 -6.70
C VAL A 329 -3.23 -24.55 -8.18
N ALA A 330 -4.23 -23.87 -8.74
CA ALA A 330 -4.16 -23.31 -10.09
C ALA A 330 -4.08 -21.78 -10.04
N ARG A 331 -3.42 -21.17 -11.04
CA ARG A 331 -3.21 -19.73 -11.10
C ARG A 331 -4.05 -19.10 -12.19
N PHE A 332 -4.50 -17.88 -11.94
CA PHE A 332 -5.13 -17.03 -12.96
C PHE A 332 -4.53 -15.62 -12.93
N LEU A 333 -4.76 -14.90 -14.00
CA LEU A 333 -4.26 -13.56 -14.26
C LEU A 333 -5.46 -12.63 -14.37
N ARG A 334 -5.48 -11.55 -13.58
CA ARG A 334 -6.53 -10.52 -13.65
C ARG A 334 -6.04 -9.33 -14.45
N ALA A 335 -6.62 -9.13 -15.62
CA ALA A 335 -6.29 -8.06 -16.56
C ALA A 335 -6.86 -6.72 -16.08
N MET A 336 -6.03 -5.91 -15.39
CA MET A 336 -6.52 -4.74 -14.67
C MET A 336 -7.01 -3.60 -15.57
N ALA A 337 -6.50 -3.46 -16.80
CA ALA A 337 -7.02 -2.46 -17.74
C ALA A 337 -8.35 -2.89 -18.38
N ILE A 338 -8.67 -4.19 -18.40
CA ILE A 338 -10.01 -4.68 -18.74
C ILE A 338 -10.96 -4.44 -17.56
N ARG A 339 -10.51 -4.73 -16.33
CA ARG A 339 -11.33 -4.59 -15.11
C ARG A 339 -11.67 -3.13 -14.77
N VAL A 340 -10.72 -2.22 -14.98
CA VAL A 340 -10.81 -0.79 -14.68
C VAL A 340 -10.41 -0.03 -15.95
N PRO A 341 -11.32 0.12 -16.92
CA PRO A 341 -11.04 0.74 -18.20
C PRO A 341 -10.84 2.26 -18.06
N GLY A 342 -10.30 2.89 -19.09
CA GLY A 342 -10.14 4.35 -19.18
C GLY A 342 -8.91 4.93 -18.48
N GLY A 343 -8.33 4.23 -17.49
CA GLY A 343 -7.09 4.63 -16.83
C GLY A 343 -5.84 4.21 -17.61
N ASN A 344 -4.81 5.06 -17.59
CA ASN A 344 -3.47 4.66 -18.02
C ASN A 344 -2.80 3.77 -16.95
N SER A 345 -1.79 3.01 -17.35
CA SER A 345 -1.15 2.03 -16.45
C SER A 345 -0.60 2.62 -15.15
N GLY A 346 -0.16 3.89 -15.16
CA GLY A 346 0.36 4.58 -13.98
C GLY A 346 -0.71 4.94 -12.94
N GLU A 347 -1.96 5.03 -13.37
CA GLU A 347 -3.14 5.25 -12.52
C GLU A 347 -3.66 3.94 -11.93
N LEU A 348 -3.46 2.82 -12.63
CA LEU A 348 -3.84 1.48 -12.16
C LEU A 348 -2.84 0.91 -11.15
N ALA A 349 -1.55 1.19 -11.34
CA ALA A 349 -0.46 0.80 -10.46
C ALA A 349 0.75 1.73 -10.62
N PRO A 350 1.57 1.95 -9.58
CA PRO A 350 2.76 2.79 -9.72
C PRO A 350 3.70 2.23 -10.79
N LYS A 351 4.06 3.03 -11.81
CA LYS A 351 5.00 2.59 -12.85
C LYS A 351 6.34 2.10 -12.31
N THR A 352 6.78 2.64 -11.17
CA THR A 352 8.01 2.22 -10.47
C THR A 352 7.94 0.80 -9.89
N SER A 353 6.75 0.16 -9.87
CA SER A 353 6.56 -1.24 -9.47
C SER A 353 6.40 -2.21 -10.64
N LEU A 354 6.07 -1.70 -11.83
CA LEU A 354 5.69 -2.52 -12.97
C LEU A 354 6.93 -3.03 -13.70
N ILE A 355 7.11 -4.34 -13.68
CA ILE A 355 8.16 -5.04 -14.41
C ILE A 355 7.54 -5.91 -15.49
N GLU A 356 8.23 -6.00 -16.61
CA GLU A 356 7.89 -6.92 -17.69
C GLU A 356 8.11 -8.36 -17.24
N ASP A 357 7.20 -9.25 -17.60
CA ASP A 357 7.28 -10.67 -17.27
C ASP A 357 7.37 -11.51 -18.55
N ALA A 358 8.38 -12.38 -18.63
CA ALA A 358 8.63 -13.21 -19.79
C ALA A 358 7.46 -14.17 -20.09
N GLY A 359 6.78 -14.68 -19.06
CA GLY A 359 5.60 -15.53 -19.22
C GLY A 359 4.40 -14.77 -19.78
N LEU A 360 4.23 -13.49 -19.38
CA LEU A 360 3.16 -12.63 -19.91
C LEU A 360 3.45 -12.19 -21.36
N LEU A 361 4.72 -12.00 -21.73
CA LEU A 361 5.11 -11.77 -23.13
C LEU A 361 4.79 -12.99 -24.00
N ALA A 362 5.20 -14.19 -23.58
CA ALA A 362 4.89 -15.42 -24.30
C ALA A 362 3.37 -15.64 -24.43
N LEU A 363 2.61 -15.29 -23.39
CA LEU A 363 1.16 -15.31 -23.42
C LEU A 363 0.59 -14.30 -24.43
N ALA A 364 1.10 -13.06 -24.46
CA ALA A 364 0.69 -12.05 -25.44
C ALA A 364 0.92 -12.53 -26.88
N ASP A 365 2.07 -13.14 -27.15
CA ASP A 365 2.39 -13.74 -28.45
C ASP A 365 1.42 -14.88 -28.80
N SER A 366 1.12 -15.77 -27.85
CA SER A 366 0.18 -16.88 -28.07
C SER A 366 -1.27 -16.40 -28.35
N LEU A 367 -1.62 -15.22 -27.85
CA LEU A 367 -2.89 -14.55 -28.11
C LEU A 367 -2.86 -13.70 -29.40
N GLY A 368 -1.71 -13.62 -30.09
CA GLY A 368 -1.55 -12.87 -31.33
C GLY A 368 -1.41 -11.36 -31.15
N HIS A 369 -1.00 -10.89 -29.96
CA HIS A 369 -0.86 -9.47 -29.65
C HIS A 369 0.59 -8.98 -29.75
N ARG A 370 0.75 -7.69 -30.08
CA ARG A 370 2.04 -6.98 -30.06
C ARG A 370 1.97 -5.80 -29.08
N PRO A 371 2.16 -6.04 -27.77
CA PRO A 371 2.00 -5.03 -26.73
C PRO A 371 3.09 -3.96 -26.79
N ILE A 372 2.82 -2.78 -26.21
CA ILE A 372 3.85 -1.75 -26.01
C ILE A 372 4.70 -2.18 -24.81
N ARG A 373 6.02 -2.32 -25.02
CA ARG A 373 6.97 -2.75 -24.00
C ARG A 373 7.52 -1.59 -23.17
N ALA A 374 8.03 -1.92 -21.98
CA ALA A 374 8.72 -0.96 -21.12
C ALA A 374 10.08 -0.57 -21.72
N PRO A 375 10.56 0.67 -21.52
CA PRO A 375 11.92 1.03 -21.88
C PRO A 375 12.90 0.24 -20.99
N VAL A 376 14.01 -0.20 -21.59
CA VAL A 376 15.11 -0.83 -20.86
C VAL A 376 16.01 0.25 -20.30
N SER A 377 16.25 0.22 -18.99
CA SER A 377 17.14 1.14 -18.30
C SER A 377 18.59 0.68 -18.41
N GLN A 378 19.51 1.65 -18.44
CA GLN A 378 20.92 1.41 -18.21
C GLN A 378 21.26 1.71 -16.75
N VAL A 379 22.12 0.86 -16.17
CA VAL A 379 22.73 1.06 -14.85
C VAL A 379 24.10 1.70 -15.07
N ARG A 380 24.48 2.65 -14.21
CA ARG A 380 25.87 3.10 -14.14
C ARG A 380 26.68 2.05 -13.39
N VAL A 381 27.43 1.21 -14.12
CA VAL A 381 28.12 0.00 -13.58
C VAL A 381 29.04 0.33 -12.41
N THR A 382 29.69 1.48 -12.43
CA THR A 382 30.56 1.96 -11.35
C THR A 382 30.18 3.38 -10.95
N ALA A 383 30.10 3.63 -9.65
CA ALA A 383 29.91 5.00 -9.16
C ALA A 383 31.12 5.88 -9.55
N PRO A 384 30.92 7.15 -9.88
CA PRO A 384 31.94 8.03 -10.46
C PRO A 384 33.26 8.14 -9.67
N THR A 385 33.21 8.19 -8.34
CA THR A 385 34.38 8.50 -7.50
C THR A 385 34.55 7.56 -6.30
N GLY A 386 34.51 6.23 -6.51
CA GLY A 386 34.84 5.28 -5.45
C GLY A 386 33.93 5.44 -4.23
N ASN A 387 34.48 5.64 -3.02
CA ASN A 387 33.72 5.83 -1.79
C ASN A 387 33.52 7.31 -1.39
N ARG A 388 33.75 8.25 -2.31
CA ARG A 388 33.55 9.68 -2.03
C ARG A 388 32.09 9.96 -1.68
N THR A 389 31.85 10.60 -0.53
CA THR A 389 30.52 10.75 0.06
C THR A 389 30.08 12.20 0.08
N ALA A 390 28.90 12.47 -0.45
CA ALA A 390 28.28 13.79 -0.46
C ALA A 390 27.00 13.85 0.39
N ILE A 391 26.90 14.87 1.23
CA ILE A 391 25.67 15.24 1.93
C ILE A 391 25.01 16.41 1.21
N VAL A 392 23.70 16.30 0.93
CA VAL A 392 22.85 17.43 0.54
C VAL A 392 21.90 17.81 1.66
N THR A 393 21.80 19.11 1.98
CA THR A 393 20.94 19.59 3.06
C THR A 393 20.39 21.00 2.80
N THR A 394 19.40 21.39 3.60
CA THR A 394 18.79 22.72 3.58
C THR A 394 18.82 23.33 4.97
N MET A 395 19.25 24.59 5.09
CA MET A 395 19.37 25.29 6.37
C MET A 395 18.59 26.62 6.36
N LYS A 396 18.16 27.04 7.55
CA LYS A 396 17.64 28.38 7.84
C LYS A 396 18.01 28.70 9.28
N ASN A 397 18.85 29.71 9.50
CA ASN A 397 19.30 30.13 10.83
C ASN A 397 19.87 28.97 11.68
N GLU A 398 20.93 28.34 11.19
CA GLU A 398 21.60 27.19 11.83
C GLU A 398 23.06 27.48 12.18
N GLY A 399 23.53 28.73 12.01
CA GLY A 399 24.93 29.14 12.09
C GLY A 399 25.70 28.60 13.32
N PRO A 400 25.12 28.60 14.54
CA PRO A 400 25.76 28.04 15.72
C PRO A 400 26.15 26.56 15.62
N PHE A 401 25.47 25.79 14.78
CA PHE A 401 25.55 24.32 14.77
C PHE A 401 26.33 23.77 13.57
N ILE A 402 26.64 24.61 12.57
CA ILE A 402 27.25 24.19 11.31
C ILE A 402 28.64 23.58 11.52
N LEU A 403 29.48 24.22 12.35
CA LEU A 403 30.88 23.82 12.45
C LEU A 403 31.07 22.46 13.16
N GLU A 404 30.32 22.18 14.24
CA GLU A 404 30.33 20.83 14.85
C GLU A 404 29.84 19.80 13.84
N TRP A 405 28.74 20.09 13.14
CA TRP A 405 28.15 19.16 12.17
C TRP A 405 29.11 18.85 11.02
N LEU A 406 29.77 19.85 10.44
CA LEU A 406 30.81 19.65 9.42
C LEU A 406 32.00 18.86 9.97
N ALA A 407 32.49 19.23 11.15
CA ALA A 407 33.65 18.58 11.75
C ALA A 407 33.39 17.10 12.06
N TRP A 408 32.22 16.78 12.62
CA TRP A 408 31.78 15.41 12.86
C TRP A 408 31.75 14.58 11.56
N HIS A 409 31.07 15.10 10.53
CA HIS A 409 30.88 14.35 9.29
C HIS A 409 32.20 14.18 8.53
N ARG A 410 33.10 15.18 8.55
CA ARG A 410 34.46 15.03 8.01
C ARG A 410 35.27 13.98 8.79
N ALA A 411 35.19 13.99 10.13
CA ALA A 411 35.91 13.05 10.98
C ALA A 411 35.51 11.58 10.72
N ILE A 412 34.25 11.32 10.35
CA ILE A 412 33.80 9.97 9.98
C ILE A 412 34.03 9.64 8.50
N GLY A 413 34.53 10.58 7.68
CA GLY A 413 34.89 10.34 6.27
C GLY A 413 33.88 10.82 5.23
N VAL A 414 33.09 11.87 5.51
CA VAL A 414 32.32 12.59 4.48
C VAL A 414 33.24 13.59 3.77
N ASP A 415 33.17 13.61 2.44
CA ASP A 415 34.05 14.41 1.59
C ASP A 415 33.41 15.75 1.18
N ASP A 416 32.13 15.72 0.82
CA ASP A 416 31.45 16.83 0.17
C ASP A 416 30.14 17.22 0.89
N PHE A 417 29.87 18.52 0.86
CA PHE A 417 28.67 19.10 1.45
C PHE A 417 28.04 20.07 0.45
N LEU A 418 26.80 19.81 0.07
CA LEU A 418 25.97 20.71 -0.73
C LEU A 418 24.85 21.27 0.15
N ILE A 419 24.94 22.56 0.46
CA ILE A 419 24.09 23.21 1.45
C ILE A 419 23.28 24.30 0.76
N TYR A 420 21.96 24.16 0.81
CA TYR A 420 21.03 25.21 0.37
C TYR A 420 20.56 26.04 1.58
N THR A 421 20.52 27.36 1.47
CA THR A 421 19.96 28.22 2.53
C THR A 421 18.62 28.84 2.13
N ASN A 422 17.78 29.12 3.14
CA ASN A 422 16.52 29.83 2.98
C ASN A 422 16.52 31.04 3.91
N ASP A 423 16.50 32.26 3.36
CA ASP A 423 16.26 33.53 4.07
C ASP A 423 16.87 33.59 5.48
N CYS A 424 18.20 33.54 5.55
CA CYS A 424 18.92 33.53 6.82
C CYS A 424 19.10 34.95 7.37
N SER A 425 19.09 35.09 8.69
CA SER A 425 19.21 36.35 9.40
C SER A 425 20.23 36.32 10.55
N ASP A 426 20.90 35.18 10.77
CA ASP A 426 21.93 34.97 11.80
C ASP A 426 23.36 34.87 11.22
N GLY A 427 23.54 35.18 9.93
CA GLY A 427 24.80 35.02 9.22
C GLY A 427 25.11 33.59 8.74
N THR A 428 24.16 32.65 8.84
CA THR A 428 24.30 31.28 8.31
C THR A 428 24.79 31.25 6.85
N ASP A 429 24.13 32.01 5.98
CA ASP A 429 24.46 32.12 4.56
C ASP A 429 25.85 32.75 4.34
N THR A 430 26.15 33.84 5.05
CA THR A 430 27.45 34.52 4.99
C THR A 430 28.60 33.59 5.41
N MET A 431 28.40 32.79 6.46
CA MET A 431 29.37 31.77 6.88
C MET A 431 29.53 30.70 5.81
N LEU A 432 28.44 30.21 5.22
CA LEU A 432 28.48 29.17 4.18
C LEU A 432 29.14 29.67 2.88
N GLU A 433 28.94 30.93 2.50
CA GLU A 433 29.65 31.57 1.40
C GLU A 433 31.15 31.65 1.67
N LEU A 434 31.56 32.01 2.89
CA LEU A 434 32.97 32.00 3.31
C LEU A 434 33.57 30.60 3.23
N LEU A 435 32.88 29.60 3.77
CA LEU A 435 33.30 28.20 3.72
C LEU A 435 33.41 27.70 2.28
N GLN A 436 32.51 28.12 1.39
CA GLN A 436 32.58 27.82 -0.04
C GLN A 436 33.81 28.45 -0.69
N ARG A 437 34.09 29.74 -0.45
CA ARG A 437 35.30 30.40 -0.97
C ARG A 437 36.58 29.70 -0.51
N LYS A 438 36.57 29.12 0.68
CA LYS A 438 37.69 28.32 1.24
C LYS A 438 37.69 26.86 0.77
N GLY A 439 36.76 26.46 -0.12
CA GLY A 439 36.69 25.11 -0.69
C GLY A 439 36.25 24.03 0.31
N LEU A 440 35.57 24.41 1.39
CA LEU A 440 35.17 23.48 2.46
C LEU A 440 33.78 22.88 2.24
N VAL A 441 32.89 23.61 1.55
CA VAL A 441 31.52 23.23 1.23
C VAL A 441 31.12 23.80 -0.14
N GLN A 442 29.97 23.38 -0.66
CA GLN A 442 29.26 24.07 -1.74
C GLN A 442 27.96 24.64 -1.19
N HIS A 443 27.71 25.90 -1.48
CA HIS A 443 26.57 26.66 -0.98
C HIS A 443 25.75 27.22 -2.14
N ARG A 444 24.42 27.15 -2.00
CA ARG A 444 23.45 27.71 -2.93
C ARG A 444 22.33 28.40 -2.17
N ILE A 445 21.75 29.43 -2.75
CA ILE A 445 20.43 29.89 -2.31
C ILE A 445 19.38 28.90 -2.79
N ASN A 446 18.43 28.52 -1.93
CA ASN A 446 17.36 27.61 -2.33
C ASN A 446 16.48 28.25 -3.42
N PRO A 447 16.29 27.61 -4.60
CA PRO A 447 15.41 28.14 -5.65
C PRO A 447 13.91 28.02 -5.32
N TYR A 448 13.58 27.76 -4.06
CA TYR A 448 12.20 27.73 -3.58
C TYR A 448 11.49 29.06 -3.76
N VAL A 449 10.27 29.01 -4.26
CA VAL A 449 9.37 30.17 -4.41
C VAL A 449 8.20 30.01 -3.44
N PRO A 450 8.02 30.93 -2.47
CA PRO A 450 6.86 30.94 -1.59
C PRO A 450 5.53 30.86 -2.35
N GLY A 451 4.65 29.95 -1.94
CA GLY A 451 3.36 29.70 -2.60
C GLY A 451 3.42 28.87 -3.89
N GLY A 452 4.60 28.44 -4.33
CA GLY A 452 4.78 27.53 -5.46
C GLY A 452 4.39 26.07 -5.17
N GLU A 453 4.48 25.22 -6.20
CA GLU A 453 4.10 23.80 -6.11
C GLU A 453 5.00 22.96 -5.19
N LEU A 454 6.30 23.31 -5.12
CA LEU A 454 7.29 22.57 -4.35
C LEU A 454 7.52 23.21 -2.99
N LYS A 455 7.53 22.38 -1.94
CA LYS A 455 8.01 22.81 -0.62
C LYS A 455 9.54 23.02 -0.65
N PRO A 456 10.12 23.84 0.24
CA PRO A 456 11.51 24.27 0.14
C PRO A 456 12.54 23.13 0.00
N GLN A 457 12.43 22.06 0.79
CA GLN A 457 13.38 20.93 0.68
C GLN A 457 13.25 20.16 -0.64
N TYR A 458 12.06 20.12 -1.25
CA TYR A 458 11.89 19.48 -2.56
C TYR A 458 12.47 20.34 -3.69
N ALA A 459 12.39 21.67 -3.60
CA ALA A 459 13.02 22.56 -4.57
C ALA A 459 14.56 22.43 -4.54
N ALA A 460 15.16 22.43 -3.33
CA ALA A 460 16.58 22.21 -3.15
C ALA A 460 17.05 20.84 -3.67
N LEU A 461 16.33 19.76 -3.32
CA LEU A 461 16.70 18.42 -3.78
C LEU A 461 16.55 18.25 -5.30
N GLN A 462 15.57 18.90 -5.91
CA GLN A 462 15.43 18.91 -7.37
C GLN A 462 16.60 19.67 -8.03
N ALA A 463 17.00 20.82 -7.48
CA ALA A 463 18.15 21.56 -8.00
C ALA A 463 19.47 20.79 -7.82
N ALA A 464 19.61 20.10 -6.68
CA ALA A 464 20.77 19.28 -6.37
C ALA A 464 20.97 18.11 -7.34
N GLU A 465 19.90 17.64 -8.00
CA GLU A 465 20.01 16.59 -9.02
C GLU A 465 20.91 17.00 -10.19
N SER A 466 21.12 18.30 -10.46
CA SER A 466 22.01 18.77 -11.53
C SER A 466 23.38 19.26 -11.04
N GLU A 467 23.65 19.24 -9.72
CA GLU A 467 24.91 19.73 -9.18
C GLU A 467 26.03 18.70 -9.38
N PRO A 468 27.22 19.10 -9.90
CA PRO A 468 28.33 18.18 -10.14
C PRO A 468 28.70 17.35 -8.91
N VAL A 469 28.68 17.96 -7.72
CA VAL A 469 28.99 17.28 -6.45
C VAL A 469 28.07 16.10 -6.15
N MET A 470 26.80 16.17 -6.58
CA MET A 470 25.85 15.08 -6.40
C MET A 470 25.85 14.11 -7.58
N GLN A 471 26.20 14.56 -8.79
CA GLN A 471 26.33 13.72 -9.97
C GLN A 471 27.60 12.86 -9.95
N ASP A 472 28.66 13.37 -9.31
CA ASP A 472 30.00 12.77 -9.31
C ASP A 472 30.34 12.08 -8.00
N CYS A 473 29.50 12.14 -6.96
CA CYS A 473 29.75 11.41 -5.72
C CYS A 473 29.63 9.89 -5.89
N GLY A 474 30.39 9.12 -5.10
CA GLY A 474 30.23 7.67 -4.98
C GLY A 474 29.01 7.28 -4.14
N TRP A 475 28.79 8.01 -3.05
CA TRP A 475 27.67 7.87 -2.13
C TRP A 475 26.98 9.22 -1.90
N GLY A 476 25.65 9.21 -1.83
CA GLY A 476 24.84 10.39 -1.53
C GLY A 476 23.92 10.16 -0.34
N ILE A 477 23.61 11.24 0.37
CA ILE A 477 22.55 11.27 1.38
C ILE A 477 21.93 12.66 1.48
N CYS A 478 20.61 12.71 1.65
CA CYS A 478 19.93 13.89 2.18
C CYS A 478 19.75 13.73 3.67
N MET A 479 20.23 14.67 4.47
CA MET A 479 20.07 14.68 5.93
C MET A 479 20.09 16.10 6.48
N ASP A 480 19.52 16.30 7.66
CA ASP A 480 19.33 17.60 8.29
C ASP A 480 20.52 17.92 9.23
N VAL A 481 20.75 19.21 9.55
CA VAL A 481 21.91 19.65 10.36
C VAL A 481 21.80 19.26 11.85
N ASP A 482 20.63 18.82 12.28
CA ASP A 482 20.41 18.23 13.61
C ASP A 482 20.49 16.69 13.59
N GLU A 483 21.05 16.10 12.54
CA GLU A 483 21.25 14.66 12.38
C GLU A 483 22.75 14.32 12.28
N PHE A 484 23.18 13.30 13.03
CA PHE A 484 24.58 12.87 13.12
C PHE A 484 24.70 11.37 12.84
N ILE A 485 25.46 11.01 11.81
CA ILE A 485 25.73 9.59 11.48
C ILE A 485 26.63 9.01 12.57
N ASN A 486 26.15 7.97 13.24
CA ASN A 486 26.89 7.26 14.28
C ASN A 486 27.13 5.82 13.83
N VAL A 487 28.30 5.59 13.21
CA VAL A 487 28.78 4.24 12.88
C VAL A 487 29.30 3.61 14.16
N LYS A 488 28.81 2.42 14.51
CA LYS A 488 29.10 1.71 15.77
C LYS A 488 30.07 0.54 15.61
N ILE A 489 30.30 0.12 14.37
CA ILE A 489 31.28 -0.92 14.02
C ILE A 489 32.65 -0.33 13.68
N GLY A 490 33.66 -1.19 13.64
CA GLY A 490 35.03 -0.83 13.28
C GLY A 490 35.56 0.38 14.07
N ASP A 491 36.26 1.25 13.36
CA ASP A 491 36.82 2.51 13.86
C ASP A 491 35.81 3.68 13.90
N GLY A 492 34.54 3.45 13.54
CA GLY A 492 33.49 4.48 13.51
C GLY A 492 33.48 5.37 12.28
N THR A 493 34.21 5.00 11.24
CA THR A 493 34.20 5.70 9.96
C THR A 493 33.25 5.08 8.93
N LEU A 494 32.88 5.86 7.93
CA LEU A 494 32.17 5.39 6.74
C LEU A 494 32.98 4.35 5.97
N ALA A 495 34.31 4.42 6.00
CA ALA A 495 35.16 3.40 5.35
C ALA A 495 34.94 2.01 5.96
N SER A 496 34.91 1.92 7.30
CA SER A 496 34.55 0.67 8.01
C SER A 496 33.13 0.20 7.67
N LEU A 497 32.18 1.14 7.55
CA LEU A 497 30.81 0.81 7.16
C LEU A 497 30.72 0.26 5.74
N TYR A 498 31.37 0.90 4.76
CA TYR A 498 31.38 0.45 3.37
C TYR A 498 32.05 -0.92 3.21
N ALA A 499 33.13 -1.17 3.95
CA ALA A 499 33.76 -2.49 3.97
C ALA A 499 32.80 -3.57 4.48
N ALA A 500 32.04 -3.30 5.56
CA ALA A 500 31.06 -4.25 6.09
C ALA A 500 29.83 -4.44 5.19
N MET A 501 29.43 -3.41 4.43
CA MET A 501 28.32 -3.46 3.49
C MET A 501 28.57 -4.40 2.29
N GLY A 502 29.83 -4.63 1.92
CA GLY A 502 30.18 -5.46 0.77
C GLY A 502 29.53 -4.94 -0.53
N GLU A 503 28.70 -5.79 -1.15
CA GLU A 503 28.00 -5.43 -2.40
C GLU A 503 26.71 -4.60 -2.17
N ALA A 504 26.34 -4.31 -0.92
CA ALA A 504 25.17 -3.49 -0.65
C ALA A 504 25.37 -2.07 -1.18
N ASN A 505 24.32 -1.52 -1.78
CA ASN A 505 24.33 -0.19 -2.41
C ASN A 505 23.43 0.82 -1.71
N MET A 506 22.76 0.43 -0.63
CA MET A 506 21.97 1.33 0.20
C MET A 506 21.98 0.87 1.66
N ILE A 507 22.00 1.80 2.60
CA ILE A 507 21.78 1.52 4.02
C ILE A 507 20.90 2.59 4.67
N SER A 508 19.80 2.16 5.29
CA SER A 508 18.93 3.06 6.05
C SER A 508 19.37 3.15 7.49
N MET A 509 19.74 4.35 7.89
CA MET A 509 20.12 4.70 9.25
C MET A 509 18.86 5.11 9.99
N THR A 510 18.32 4.19 10.78
CA THR A 510 17.12 4.46 11.59
C THR A 510 17.44 5.58 12.56
N TRP A 511 16.53 6.55 12.70
CA TRP A 511 16.66 7.60 13.69
C TRP A 511 16.71 6.99 15.09
N ARG A 512 17.59 7.55 15.90
CA ARG A 512 17.52 7.49 17.35
C ARG A 512 17.23 8.90 17.81
N LEU A 513 16.00 9.16 18.26
CA LEU A 513 15.61 10.50 18.70
C LEU A 513 16.27 10.81 20.05
N PHE A 514 17.07 11.88 20.08
CA PHE A 514 17.68 12.40 21.30
C PHE A 514 16.86 13.57 21.84
N GLY A 515 16.65 13.55 23.15
CA GLY A 515 15.97 14.61 23.87
C GLY A 515 16.89 15.74 24.28
N ASN A 516 16.32 16.74 24.95
CA ASN A 516 17.07 17.88 25.47
C ASN A 516 17.91 17.54 26.70
N ALA A 517 17.82 16.32 27.24
CA ALA A 517 18.52 15.88 28.44
C ALA A 517 18.37 16.84 29.64
N GLU A 518 17.23 17.53 29.73
CA GLU A 518 16.92 18.56 30.74
C GLU A 518 17.88 19.77 30.70
N VAL A 519 18.61 19.94 29.60
CA VAL A 519 19.37 21.15 29.33
C VAL A 519 18.40 22.23 28.85
N HIS A 520 18.25 23.26 29.67
CA HIS A 520 17.35 24.37 29.36
C HIS A 520 18.07 25.48 28.60
N ARG A 521 19.25 25.88 29.07
CA ARG A 521 20.03 26.98 28.54
C ARG A 521 20.85 26.57 27.31
N PHE A 522 21.05 27.50 26.39
CA PHE A 522 21.97 27.34 25.28
C PHE A 522 23.42 27.53 25.75
N GLU A 523 24.24 26.52 25.50
CA GLU A 523 25.69 26.58 25.66
C GLU A 523 26.37 26.22 24.33
N ASP A 524 27.43 26.97 23.99
CA ASP A 524 28.27 26.70 22.82
C ASP A 524 29.22 25.53 23.14
N ARG A 525 28.66 24.33 23.09
CA ARG A 525 29.34 23.06 23.29
C ARG A 525 28.78 22.05 22.29
N PHE A 526 29.52 20.96 22.08
CA PHE A 526 29.06 19.94 21.15
C PHE A 526 27.71 19.35 21.58
N ILE A 527 26.74 19.39 20.68
CA ILE A 527 25.43 18.73 20.80
C ILE A 527 25.65 17.26 21.19
N THR A 528 26.59 16.59 20.52
CA THR A 528 26.90 15.18 20.73
C THR A 528 27.39 14.85 22.15
N GLU A 529 27.95 15.83 22.87
CA GLU A 529 28.39 15.69 24.27
C GLU A 529 27.32 16.11 25.27
N GLN A 530 26.50 17.10 24.92
CA GLN A 530 25.48 17.68 25.80
C GLN A 530 24.24 16.79 25.93
N PHE A 531 23.82 16.16 24.83
CA PHE A 531 22.54 15.48 24.74
C PHE A 531 22.74 13.96 24.63
N THR A 532 22.88 13.25 25.76
CA THR A 532 23.08 11.78 25.77
C THR A 532 21.81 10.97 26.02
N ARG A 533 20.70 11.63 26.38
CA ARG A 533 19.42 10.97 26.62
C ARG A 533 18.61 10.84 25.33
N CYS A 534 18.00 9.67 25.11
CA CYS A 534 17.32 9.33 23.87
C CYS A 534 16.10 8.41 24.08
N ALA A 535 15.42 8.09 22.98
CA ALA A 535 14.42 7.03 22.91
C ALA A 535 15.05 5.66 23.27
N PRO A 536 14.29 4.61 23.61
CA PRO A 536 14.79 3.23 23.59
C PRO A 536 14.93 2.74 22.13
N GLU A 537 15.69 1.66 21.90
CA GLU A 537 15.81 1.05 20.57
C GLU A 537 14.46 0.57 20.04
N LEU A 538 13.74 -0.17 20.87
CA LEU A 538 12.40 -0.65 20.54
C LEU A 538 11.35 0.40 20.91
N ILE A 539 11.11 1.34 20.00
CA ILE A 539 10.09 2.39 20.16
C ILE A 539 9.01 2.29 19.08
N ARG A 540 7.93 1.55 19.38
CA ARG A 540 6.84 1.34 18.40
C ARG A 540 6.12 2.63 18.04
N LYS A 541 6.00 3.56 19.01
CA LYS A 541 5.30 4.84 18.93
C LYS A 541 6.11 5.95 19.63
N PRO A 542 6.10 7.20 19.14
CA PRO A 542 5.45 7.63 17.90
C PRO A 542 6.16 7.01 16.69
N HIS A 543 5.42 6.77 15.61
CA HIS A 543 5.98 6.12 14.42
C HIS A 543 7.13 6.91 13.77
N GLN A 544 7.14 8.22 13.99
CA GLN A 544 8.17 9.15 13.58
C GLN A 544 9.53 8.82 14.21
N ALA A 545 9.58 8.22 15.40
CA ALA A 545 10.84 7.83 16.05
C ALA A 545 11.63 6.79 15.26
N TRP A 546 10.98 6.09 14.32
CA TRP A 546 11.61 5.15 13.40
C TRP A 546 11.75 5.67 11.99
N GLY A 547 11.57 6.98 11.74
CA GLY A 547 12.00 7.58 10.48
C GLY A 547 13.48 7.27 10.22
N PHE A 548 13.92 7.30 8.97
CA PHE A 548 15.32 7.09 8.63
C PHE A 548 15.77 8.03 7.53
N LYS A 549 17.09 8.18 7.41
CA LYS A 549 17.74 8.66 6.18
C LYS A 549 18.55 7.52 5.59
N THR A 550 18.70 7.52 4.27
CA THR A 550 19.33 6.42 3.55
C THR A 550 20.54 6.93 2.81
N LEU A 551 21.69 6.36 3.14
CA LEU A 551 22.93 6.51 2.40
C LEU A 551 22.86 5.58 1.18
N PHE A 552 23.02 6.10 -0.02
CA PHE A 552 22.82 5.36 -1.26
C PHE A 552 24.00 5.52 -2.22
N ARG A 553 24.33 4.45 -2.92
CA ARG A 553 25.35 4.43 -3.96
C ARG A 553 24.82 5.14 -5.20
N ASN A 554 25.58 6.06 -5.75
CA ASN A 554 25.18 6.82 -6.93
C ASN A 554 25.43 6.04 -8.24
N ILE A 555 24.58 5.03 -8.47
CA ILE A 555 24.61 4.13 -9.64
C ILE A 555 23.33 4.20 -10.47
N GLU A 556 22.55 5.27 -10.28
CA GLU A 556 21.33 5.59 -11.03
C GLU A 556 20.20 4.54 -10.98
N LEU A 557 20.08 3.77 -9.89
CA LEU A 557 18.91 2.89 -9.68
C LEU A 557 17.62 3.70 -9.52
N TYR A 558 17.74 4.92 -9.02
CA TYR A 558 16.64 5.84 -8.75
C TYR A 558 16.79 7.11 -9.57
N LYS A 559 15.67 7.70 -9.97
CA LYS A 559 15.64 8.88 -10.84
C LYS A 559 15.82 10.21 -10.10
N LYS A 560 15.58 10.22 -8.79
CA LYS A 560 15.44 11.46 -8.02
C LYS A 560 16.05 11.36 -6.64
N LEU A 561 16.54 12.48 -6.13
CA LEU A 561 16.87 12.62 -4.72
C LEU A 561 15.57 12.66 -3.88
N GLY A 562 15.68 12.38 -2.59
CA GLY A 562 14.52 12.42 -1.71
C GLY A 562 14.92 12.52 -0.24
N VAL A 563 14.01 13.11 0.54
CA VAL A 563 14.23 13.49 1.95
C VAL A 563 14.69 12.33 2.84
N HIS A 564 14.16 11.12 2.64
CA HIS A 564 14.50 9.94 3.45
C HIS A 564 15.37 8.92 2.70
N ARG A 565 15.32 8.97 1.37
CA ARG A 565 15.97 8.03 0.44
C ARG A 565 15.77 8.54 -0.99
N PRO A 566 16.53 8.02 -1.96
CA PRO A 566 16.25 8.30 -3.36
C PRO A 566 14.87 7.75 -3.79
N LYS A 567 14.25 8.44 -4.76
CA LYS A 567 12.88 8.20 -5.25
C LYS A 567 12.88 7.88 -6.75
N GLY A 568 11.79 7.28 -7.21
CA GLY A 568 11.62 6.96 -8.63
C GLY A 568 12.51 5.80 -9.10
N LEU A 569 12.45 4.66 -8.39
CA LEU A 569 13.11 3.41 -8.79
C LEU A 569 12.83 3.12 -10.27
N LYS A 570 13.89 2.89 -11.05
CA LYS A 570 13.78 2.33 -12.40
C LYS A 570 13.33 0.86 -12.25
N PRO A 571 12.08 0.52 -12.61
CA PRO A 571 11.44 -0.71 -12.16
C PRO A 571 12.17 -1.97 -12.62
N ASP A 572 12.77 -1.94 -13.81
CA ASP A 572 13.54 -3.03 -14.39
C ASP A 572 14.86 -3.31 -13.66
N LEU A 573 15.35 -2.38 -12.83
CA LEU A 573 16.58 -2.51 -12.04
C LEU A 573 16.32 -2.91 -10.57
N TRP A 574 15.10 -3.36 -10.24
CA TRP A 574 14.76 -3.69 -8.85
C TRP A 574 15.63 -4.82 -8.26
N GLN A 575 16.14 -5.73 -9.10
CA GLN A 575 17.00 -6.84 -8.68
C GLN A 575 18.41 -6.38 -8.28
N ASP A 576 18.83 -5.21 -8.76
CA ASP A 576 20.12 -4.62 -8.43
C ASP A 576 20.09 -3.88 -7.09
N VAL A 577 18.91 -3.65 -6.50
CA VAL A 577 18.78 -2.99 -5.20
C VAL A 577 19.22 -3.93 -4.08
N ARG A 578 20.30 -3.57 -3.40
CA ARG A 578 20.89 -4.30 -2.27
C ARG A 578 20.89 -3.39 -1.06
N TRP A 579 19.74 -3.32 -0.39
CA TRP A 579 19.46 -2.34 0.65
C TRP A 579 19.47 -2.99 2.03
N LEU A 580 20.28 -2.46 2.95
CA LEU A 580 20.37 -2.88 4.35
C LEU A 580 19.67 -1.91 5.30
N ASN A 581 19.25 -2.39 6.46
CA ASN A 581 18.92 -1.55 7.61
C ASN A 581 20.17 -1.21 8.43
N GLY A 582 20.01 -0.39 9.49
CA GLY A 582 21.11 0.04 10.36
C GLY A 582 21.80 -1.08 11.15
N SER A 583 21.30 -2.31 11.12
CA SER A 583 21.94 -3.50 11.68
C SER A 583 22.61 -4.39 10.61
N GLY A 584 22.72 -3.93 9.37
CA GLY A 584 23.29 -4.71 8.26
C GLY A 584 22.37 -5.81 7.73
N ARG A 585 21.07 -5.81 8.08
CA ARG A 585 20.11 -6.82 7.62
C ARG A 585 19.40 -6.36 6.34
N PRO A 586 19.16 -7.24 5.36
CA PRO A 586 18.45 -6.88 4.14
C PRO A 586 17.05 -6.31 4.39
N MET A 587 16.72 -5.23 3.71
CA MET A 587 15.39 -4.64 3.67
C MET A 587 14.46 -5.45 2.76
N PRO A 588 13.19 -5.66 3.13
CA PRO A 588 12.23 -6.36 2.26
C PRO A 588 12.02 -5.60 0.94
N LYS A 589 11.98 -6.29 -0.20
CA LYS A 589 11.83 -5.66 -1.53
C LYS A 589 10.64 -4.70 -1.66
N GLU A 590 9.59 -4.87 -0.86
CA GLU A 590 8.42 -3.99 -0.90
C GLU A 590 8.67 -2.61 -0.29
N THR A 591 9.79 -2.43 0.42
CA THR A 591 10.23 -1.13 0.93
C THR A 591 10.91 -0.28 -0.14
N PHE A 592 11.43 -0.91 -1.22
CA PHE A 592 12.34 -0.31 -2.20
C PHE A 592 11.82 0.99 -2.82
N ARG A 593 10.50 1.13 -2.94
CA ARG A 593 9.87 2.28 -3.59
C ARG A 593 9.28 3.31 -2.62
N ASN A 594 8.91 2.90 -1.41
CA ASN A 594 7.95 3.66 -0.58
C ASN A 594 8.36 3.84 0.88
N ALA A 595 9.34 3.09 1.42
CA ALA A 595 9.66 3.20 2.84
C ALA A 595 10.29 4.55 3.20
N TRP A 596 9.86 5.10 4.34
CA TRP A 596 10.42 6.32 4.95
C TRP A 596 10.76 6.11 6.44
N ARG A 597 10.37 4.96 6.98
CA ARG A 597 10.55 4.56 8.36
C ARG A 597 10.72 3.05 8.48
N SER A 598 11.35 2.64 9.58
CA SER A 598 11.47 1.25 9.99
C SER A 598 10.17 0.70 10.59
N THR A 599 10.04 -0.62 10.59
CA THR A 599 8.99 -1.37 11.28
C THR A 599 9.62 -2.24 12.38
N THR A 600 8.80 -2.97 13.13
CA THR A 600 9.31 -4.01 14.06
C THR A 600 10.15 -5.08 13.37
N GLU A 601 9.99 -5.27 12.06
CA GLU A 601 10.76 -6.25 11.28
C GLU A 601 12.04 -5.67 10.70
N THR A 602 12.12 -4.34 10.54
CA THR A 602 13.21 -3.68 9.80
C THR A 602 14.02 -2.67 10.61
N TYR A 603 13.65 -2.37 11.85
CA TYR A 603 14.50 -1.52 12.71
C TYR A 603 15.86 -2.17 12.94
N GLY A 604 16.87 -1.34 13.17
CA GLY A 604 18.23 -1.79 13.40
C GLY A 604 19.18 -0.64 13.64
N TYR A 605 20.09 -0.84 14.60
CA TYR A 605 21.05 0.14 15.10
C TYR A 605 22.45 -0.45 15.31
N ASP A 606 22.68 -1.73 15.00
CA ASP A 606 23.89 -2.45 15.44
C ASP A 606 25.16 -1.98 14.69
N TRP A 607 25.02 -1.58 13.43
CA TRP A 607 26.12 -1.11 12.58
C TRP A 607 26.19 0.40 12.53
N VAL A 608 25.04 1.03 12.31
CA VAL A 608 24.90 2.47 12.15
C VAL A 608 23.52 2.92 12.59
N GLN A 609 23.49 4.05 13.30
CA GLN A 609 22.27 4.76 13.65
C GLN A 609 22.40 6.22 13.23
N LEU A 610 21.25 6.90 13.07
CA LEU A 610 21.23 8.34 12.85
C LEU A 610 20.75 9.03 14.14
N ASN A 611 21.66 9.65 14.87
CA ASN A 611 21.30 10.42 16.06
C ASN A 611 20.59 11.69 15.62
N HIS A 612 19.34 11.89 16.04
CA HIS A 612 18.55 13.05 15.65
C HIS A 612 18.23 13.93 16.87
N TYR A 613 18.85 15.11 16.91
CA TYR A 613 18.77 16.10 17.99
C TYR A 613 17.73 17.17 17.67
N ALA A 614 16.50 16.73 17.41
CA ALA A 614 15.44 17.58 16.88
C ALA A 614 15.08 18.77 17.79
N VAL A 615 15.29 18.68 19.10
CA VAL A 615 14.85 19.70 20.06
C VAL A 615 15.99 20.54 20.65
N ARG A 616 17.20 19.98 20.78
CA ARG A 616 18.36 20.63 21.43
C ARG A 616 17.98 21.20 22.81
N SER A 617 18.58 22.31 23.26
CA SER A 617 18.19 22.98 24.52
C SER A 617 16.82 23.65 24.41
N ALA A 618 16.14 23.86 25.54
CA ALA A 618 14.84 24.55 25.55
C ALA A 618 14.91 25.95 24.92
N GLU A 619 15.96 26.73 25.21
CA GLU A 619 16.18 28.05 24.57
C GLU A 619 16.38 27.95 23.05
N SER A 620 17.15 26.96 22.58
CA SER A 620 17.35 26.76 21.13
C SER A 620 16.07 26.31 20.43
N PHE A 621 15.20 25.59 21.13
CA PHE A 621 13.90 25.21 20.60
C PHE A 621 12.96 26.40 20.39
N LEU A 622 13.06 27.46 21.21
CA LEU A 622 12.31 28.71 20.96
C LEU A 622 12.71 29.32 19.61
N VAL A 623 14.01 29.39 19.32
CA VAL A 623 14.52 29.90 18.04
C VAL A 623 14.07 29.01 16.88
N LYS A 624 14.07 27.69 17.08
CA LYS A 624 13.56 26.72 16.08
C LYS A 624 12.09 26.97 15.77
N ARG A 625 11.26 27.21 16.79
CA ARG A 625 9.83 27.52 16.63
C ARG A 625 9.63 28.83 15.88
N ASP A 626 10.37 29.88 16.25
CA ASP A 626 10.25 31.23 15.67
C ASP A 626 10.55 31.26 14.17
N ARG A 627 11.64 30.62 13.73
CA ARG A 627 12.03 30.64 12.31
C ARG A 627 11.13 29.82 11.37
N GLY A 628 10.29 28.94 11.92
CA GLY A 628 9.41 28.01 11.20
C GLY A 628 10.11 26.79 10.58
N ARG A 629 9.33 25.91 9.94
CA ARG A 629 9.83 24.69 9.26
C ARG A 629 10.18 24.94 7.79
N VAL A 630 11.25 24.30 7.32
CA VAL A 630 11.63 24.23 5.89
C VAL A 630 10.73 23.26 5.09
N ASN A 631 10.02 22.33 5.75
CA ASN A 631 9.19 21.31 5.08
C ASN A 631 7.68 21.57 5.11
N HIS A 632 7.18 22.23 6.15
CA HIS A 632 5.75 22.47 6.38
C HIS A 632 5.56 23.87 6.98
N VAL A 633 5.48 24.87 6.10
CA VAL A 633 5.34 26.29 6.48
C VAL A 633 4.02 26.63 7.19
N ASP A 634 3.03 25.73 7.13
CA ASP A 634 1.68 25.93 7.66
C ASP A 634 1.45 25.31 9.06
N ARG A 635 2.49 24.79 9.74
CA ARG A 635 2.34 24.00 10.99
C ARG A 635 3.16 24.57 12.16
N ASP A 636 2.50 24.85 13.30
CA ASP A 636 3.16 25.31 14.54
C ASP A 636 4.06 24.20 15.14
N GLN A 637 5.25 24.58 15.62
CA GLN A 637 6.16 23.72 16.39
C GLN A 637 5.96 23.96 17.91
N GLY A 638 4.71 23.81 18.35
CA GLY A 638 4.34 23.95 19.76
C GLY A 638 4.63 22.70 20.61
N LEU A 639 3.97 22.62 21.77
CA LEU A 639 4.17 21.55 22.78
C LEU A 639 4.05 20.13 22.22
N ASN A 640 3.14 19.90 21.26
CA ASN A 640 2.95 18.57 20.67
C ASN A 640 4.21 18.11 19.91
N TYR A 641 4.88 19.02 19.19
CA TYR A 641 6.14 18.68 18.51
C TYR A 641 7.26 18.41 19.52
N TRP A 642 7.41 19.26 20.53
CA TRP A 642 8.38 19.05 21.61
C TRP A 642 8.17 17.69 22.26
N PHE A 643 6.97 17.41 22.75
CA PHE A 643 6.63 16.15 23.39
C PHE A 643 6.77 14.94 22.45
N ARG A 644 6.61 15.08 21.14
CA ARG A 644 6.77 13.97 20.20
C ARG A 644 8.23 13.68 19.84
N MET A 645 9.11 14.68 19.89
CA MET A 645 10.50 14.57 19.46
C MET A 645 11.51 14.52 20.61
N ASN A 646 11.14 15.00 21.80
CA ASN A 646 12.01 15.09 22.96
C ASN A 646 12.02 13.78 23.77
N HIS A 647 12.92 12.85 23.44
CA HIS A 647 12.99 11.54 24.09
C HIS A 647 14.13 11.44 25.11
N ASN A 648 13.81 11.15 26.38
CA ASN A 648 14.79 11.14 27.48
C ASN A 648 14.81 9.86 28.34
N SER A 649 14.20 8.78 27.87
CA SER A 649 13.99 7.56 28.67
C SER A 649 15.18 6.61 28.75
N ALA A 650 16.09 6.64 27.77
CA ALA A 650 17.31 5.85 27.74
C ALA A 650 18.55 6.78 27.65
N GLU A 651 19.74 6.24 27.89
CA GLU A 651 21.02 6.92 27.65
C GLU A 651 21.78 6.20 26.52
N ASP A 652 22.34 6.96 25.58
CA ASP A 652 23.25 6.45 24.54
C ASP A 652 24.48 7.37 24.46
N ARG A 653 25.65 6.78 24.73
CA ARG A 653 26.95 7.46 24.74
C ARG A 653 27.87 6.97 23.60
N SER A 654 27.35 6.17 22.67
CA SER A 654 28.16 5.52 21.63
C SER A 654 28.84 6.51 20.69
N ALA A 655 28.22 7.67 20.47
CA ALA A 655 28.77 8.77 19.67
C ALA A 655 30.04 9.38 20.31
N LEU A 656 30.21 9.33 21.63
CA LEU A 656 31.32 10.00 22.32
C LEU A 656 32.69 9.49 21.88
N ARG A 657 32.78 8.27 21.33
CA ARG A 657 34.04 7.72 20.80
C ARG A 657 34.62 8.53 19.63
N MET A 658 33.78 9.22 18.87
CA MET A 658 34.19 10.01 17.71
C MET A 658 34.43 11.49 18.04
N VAL A 659 34.05 11.93 19.24
CA VAL A 659 34.24 13.32 19.69
C VAL A 659 35.68 13.79 19.59
N PRO A 660 36.73 13.02 19.97
CA PRO A 660 38.11 13.47 19.82
C PRO A 660 38.48 13.82 18.37
N LEU A 661 38.04 13.02 17.39
CA LEU A 661 38.31 13.27 15.97
C LEU A 661 37.49 14.45 15.44
N ALA A 662 36.22 14.54 15.81
CA ALA A 662 35.38 15.69 15.48
C ALA A 662 35.94 16.99 16.08
N ARG A 663 36.46 16.95 17.31
CA ARG A 663 37.08 18.11 17.97
C ARG A 663 38.32 18.57 17.22
N ALA A 664 39.18 17.65 16.78
CA ALA A 664 40.36 18.01 16.00
C ALA A 664 39.99 18.72 14.68
N GLU A 665 38.97 18.25 13.97
CA GLU A 665 38.47 18.94 12.77
C GLU A 665 37.82 20.29 13.08
N TYR A 666 37.08 20.39 14.17
CA TYR A 666 36.46 21.62 14.63
C TYR A 666 37.50 22.69 14.97
N ASP A 667 38.53 22.31 15.74
CA ASP A 667 39.64 23.18 16.11
C ASP A 667 40.43 23.62 14.88
N ARG A 668 40.59 22.74 13.87
CA ARG A 668 41.19 23.08 12.58
C ARG A 668 40.37 24.13 11.82
N LEU A 669 39.03 24.03 11.82
CA LEU A 669 38.17 25.03 11.20
C LEU A 669 38.26 26.39 11.93
N LEU A 670 38.25 26.37 13.27
CA LEU A 670 38.31 27.59 14.10
C LEU A 670 39.72 28.19 14.24
N ALA A 671 40.75 27.53 13.76
CA ALA A 671 42.09 28.09 13.63
C ALA A 671 42.13 29.21 12.58
N ASP A 672 41.20 29.20 11.61
CA ASP A 672 41.01 30.30 10.67
C ASP A 672 40.24 31.45 11.35
N PRO A 673 40.82 32.66 11.43
CA PRO A 673 40.20 33.78 12.15
C PRO A 673 38.91 34.28 11.48
N GLU A 674 38.76 34.15 10.16
CA GLU A 674 37.52 34.55 9.47
C GLU A 674 36.38 33.58 9.79
N ILE A 675 36.68 32.27 9.82
CA ILE A 675 35.70 31.24 10.18
C ILE A 675 35.28 31.42 11.64
N ARG A 676 36.25 31.66 12.55
CA ARG A 676 35.97 31.96 13.95
C ARG A 676 35.07 33.18 14.10
N ALA A 677 35.40 34.29 13.45
CA ALA A 677 34.60 35.51 13.51
C ALA A 677 33.16 35.29 13.00
N ALA A 678 32.99 34.53 11.90
CA ALA A 678 31.67 34.19 11.38
C ALA A 678 30.87 33.32 12.38
N HIS A 679 31.53 32.36 13.03
CA HIS A 679 30.91 31.52 14.05
C HIS A 679 30.51 32.31 15.30
N ASP A 680 31.41 33.15 15.82
CA ASP A 680 31.15 34.02 16.97
C ASP A 680 29.99 34.99 16.69
N HIS A 681 29.88 35.49 15.46
CA HIS A 681 28.75 36.30 15.01
C HIS A 681 27.43 35.52 15.07
N ALA A 682 27.39 34.31 14.50
CA ALA A 682 26.19 33.47 14.55
C ALA A 682 25.78 33.11 15.99
N LEU A 683 26.75 32.84 16.87
CA LEU A 683 26.50 32.63 18.31
C LEU A 683 25.89 33.87 18.97
N ALA A 684 26.42 35.06 18.67
CA ALA A 684 25.89 36.32 19.18
C ALA A 684 24.45 36.56 18.70
N CYS A 685 24.18 36.35 17.41
CA CYS A 685 22.83 36.44 16.84
C CYS A 685 21.85 35.46 17.49
N HIS A 686 22.26 34.21 17.71
CA HIS A 686 21.43 33.19 18.35
C HIS A 686 21.11 33.55 19.81
N ARG A 687 22.10 33.98 20.59
CA ARG A 687 21.90 34.46 21.96
C ARG A 687 21.00 35.70 22.02
N ALA A 688 21.19 36.65 21.10
CA ALA A 688 20.35 37.84 21.00
C ALA A 688 18.90 37.46 20.69
N LYS A 689 18.68 36.54 19.75
CA LYS A 689 17.33 36.04 19.41
C LYS A 689 16.69 35.32 20.59
N ILE A 690 17.43 34.50 21.34
CA ILE A 690 16.92 33.90 22.60
C ILE A 690 16.47 35.00 23.57
N GLY A 691 17.29 36.04 23.78
CA GLY A 691 16.96 37.18 24.64
C GLY A 691 15.70 37.92 24.19
N GLU A 692 15.58 38.19 22.88
CA GLU A 692 14.40 38.80 22.26
C GLU A 692 13.14 37.98 22.49
N LEU A 693 13.18 36.66 22.21
CA LEU A 693 12.04 35.77 22.40
C LEU A 693 11.65 35.70 23.88
N MET A 694 12.61 35.53 24.78
CA MET A 694 12.37 35.48 26.22
C MET A 694 11.83 36.81 26.79
N ALA A 695 12.07 37.95 26.13
CA ALA A 695 11.47 39.23 26.52
C ALA A 695 9.95 39.27 26.26
N THR A 696 9.44 38.45 25.35
CA THR A 696 8.00 38.38 25.05
C THR A 696 7.25 37.49 26.05
N PRO A 697 6.05 37.88 26.53
CA PRO A 697 5.26 37.05 27.46
C PRO A 697 4.92 35.66 26.92
N ASN A 698 4.58 35.56 25.62
CA ASN A 698 4.17 34.30 25.00
C ASN A 698 5.31 33.26 24.98
N TYR A 699 6.51 33.64 24.54
CA TYR A 699 7.64 32.71 24.52
C TYR A 699 8.19 32.43 25.91
N ARG A 700 8.10 33.37 26.85
CA ARG A 700 8.44 33.11 28.26
C ARG A 700 7.51 32.08 28.89
N ALA A 701 6.20 32.19 28.66
CA ALA A 701 5.22 31.21 29.13
C ALA A 701 5.48 29.85 28.48
N PHE A 702 5.70 29.83 27.16
CA PHE A 702 6.04 28.60 26.44
C PHE A 702 7.31 27.95 26.97
N TYR A 703 8.39 28.70 27.18
CA TYR A 703 9.62 28.21 27.80
C TYR A 703 9.35 27.57 29.15
N ALA A 704 8.55 28.22 30.02
CA ALA A 704 8.17 27.65 31.31
C ALA A 704 7.40 26.32 31.16
N GLU A 705 6.51 26.19 30.17
CA GLU A 705 5.83 24.93 29.87
C GLU A 705 6.79 23.82 29.39
N LEU A 706 7.83 24.17 28.62
CA LEU A 706 8.84 23.21 28.14
C LEU A 706 9.71 22.67 29.28
N THR A 707 10.05 23.54 30.24
CA THR A 707 10.98 23.27 31.34
C THR A 707 10.31 22.89 32.65
N ASP A 708 8.97 22.83 32.69
CA ASP A 708 8.24 22.41 33.88
C ASP A 708 8.46 20.92 34.20
N ALA A 709 8.46 20.58 35.49
CA ALA A 709 8.72 19.24 36.00
C ALA A 709 7.75 18.19 35.41
N ARG A 710 6.50 18.55 35.11
CA ARG A 710 5.56 17.64 34.44
C ARG A 710 6.05 17.31 33.04
N MET A 711 6.41 18.31 32.24
CA MET A 711 6.82 18.08 30.85
C MET A 711 8.09 17.25 30.76
N GLU A 712 9.09 17.54 31.61
CA GLU A 712 10.33 16.76 31.68
C GLU A 712 10.05 15.29 32.02
N LYS A 713 9.21 15.06 33.03
CA LYS A 713 8.82 13.71 33.44
C LYS A 713 8.05 13.00 32.33
N LEU A 714 7.12 13.67 31.65
CA LEU A 714 6.40 13.11 30.51
C LEU A 714 7.35 12.71 29.37
N CYS A 715 8.39 13.51 29.08
CA CYS A 715 9.42 13.19 28.08
C CYS A 715 10.34 12.02 28.48
N ARG A 716 10.31 11.57 29.74
CA ARG A 716 10.92 10.31 30.20
C ARG A 716 9.95 9.12 30.14
N LEU A 717 8.64 9.38 30.14
CA LEU A 717 7.58 8.35 30.20
C LEU A 717 6.96 8.02 28.83
N GLN A 718 7.49 8.55 27.73
CA GLN A 718 6.85 8.43 26.40
C GLN A 718 6.57 7.00 25.92
N HIS A 719 7.35 6.02 26.39
CA HIS A 719 7.15 4.61 26.04
C HIS A 719 5.82 4.04 26.55
N HIS A 720 5.18 4.69 27.53
CA HIS A 720 3.85 4.34 28.02
C HIS A 720 2.70 4.88 27.15
N PHE A 721 2.94 5.70 26.12
CA PHE A 721 1.86 6.38 25.41
C PHE A 721 1.53 5.80 24.03
N GLY A 722 0.24 5.73 23.73
CA GLY A 722 -0.29 5.33 22.43
C GLY A 722 -0.19 6.42 21.35
N SER A 723 -0.46 6.03 20.10
CA SER A 723 -0.38 6.95 18.95
C SER A 723 -1.34 8.13 19.06
N ALA A 724 -2.53 7.87 19.60
CA ALA A 724 -3.56 8.88 19.78
C ALA A 724 -3.10 10.01 20.71
N VAL A 725 -2.28 9.67 21.72
CA VAL A 725 -1.69 10.67 22.64
C VAL A 725 -0.66 11.53 21.90
N PHE A 726 0.22 10.93 21.09
CA PHE A 726 1.17 11.69 20.28
C PHE A 726 0.53 12.50 19.13
N ALA A 727 -0.67 12.13 18.71
CA ALA A 727 -1.46 12.91 17.76
C ALA A 727 -2.12 14.10 18.45
N ALA A 728 -2.81 13.85 19.57
CA ALA A 728 -3.54 14.88 20.31
C ALA A 728 -2.60 15.86 21.02
N GLY A 729 -1.48 15.39 21.58
CA GLY A 729 -0.52 16.16 22.36
C GLY A 729 -0.57 15.87 23.86
N PRO A 730 0.40 16.39 24.65
CA PRO A 730 0.58 16.03 26.06
C PRO A 730 -0.57 16.48 26.99
N GLN A 731 -1.41 17.42 26.55
CA GLN A 731 -2.53 17.95 27.34
C GLN A 731 -3.64 16.92 27.62
N VAL A 732 -3.73 15.85 26.82
CA VAL A 732 -4.72 14.77 27.05
C VAL A 732 -4.28 13.79 28.14
N ILE A 733 -3.03 13.90 28.61
CA ILE A 733 -2.47 13.04 29.65
C ILE A 733 -2.95 13.56 31.01
N PRO A 734 -3.47 12.71 31.91
CA PRO A 734 -3.95 13.12 33.23
C PRO A 734 -2.91 13.96 33.98
N PRO A 735 -3.33 15.04 34.66
CA PRO A 735 -2.42 16.02 35.25
C PRO A 735 -1.47 15.39 36.28
N ASP A 736 -1.89 14.34 36.96
CA ASP A 736 -1.14 13.67 38.03
C ASP A 736 -0.39 12.41 37.58
N LEU A 737 -0.53 11.96 36.32
CA LEU A 737 0.05 10.69 35.86
C LEU A 737 1.57 10.63 36.07
N HIS A 738 2.25 11.75 35.83
CA HIS A 738 3.70 11.89 35.96
C HIS A 738 4.20 11.75 37.42
N LEU A 739 3.32 11.87 38.40
CA LEU A 739 3.59 11.71 39.84
C LEU A 739 3.40 10.27 40.34
N ARG A 740 2.80 9.40 39.53
CA ARG A 740 2.49 8.03 39.91
C ARG A 740 3.68 7.10 39.65
N GLU A 741 3.82 6.08 40.48
CA GLU A 741 4.64 4.92 40.12
C GLU A 741 3.88 4.08 39.10
N LEU A 742 4.45 3.93 37.91
CA LEU A 742 3.83 3.18 36.81
C LEU A 742 4.50 1.81 36.71
N ALA A 743 3.68 0.76 36.56
CA ALA A 743 4.19 -0.58 36.29
C ALA A 743 4.96 -0.62 34.95
N PRO A 744 5.94 -1.51 34.76
CA PRO A 744 6.71 -1.60 33.51
C PRO A 744 5.85 -1.85 32.26
N ASP A 745 4.70 -2.50 32.40
CA ASP A 745 3.73 -2.81 31.35
C ASP A 745 2.58 -1.81 31.25
N PHE A 746 2.60 -0.75 32.06
CA PHE A 746 1.59 0.31 32.02
C PHE A 746 1.52 0.94 30.63
N PHE A 747 0.31 1.19 30.13
CA PHE A 747 0.09 1.82 28.83
C PHE A 747 -1.13 2.73 28.89
N PHE A 748 -1.00 3.93 28.35
CA PHE A 748 -2.04 4.95 28.30
C PHE A 748 -2.29 5.40 26.86
N THR A 749 -3.57 5.42 26.47
CA THR A 749 -4.02 5.96 25.20
C THR A 749 -5.37 6.63 25.37
N VAL A 750 -5.77 7.43 24.38
CA VAL A 750 -7.08 8.10 24.32
C VAL A 750 -7.80 7.71 23.03
N ASP A 751 -9.12 7.89 23.00
CA ASP A 751 -9.89 7.87 21.76
C ASP A 751 -9.67 9.20 21.04
N HIS A 752 -9.03 9.15 19.86
CA HIS A 752 -8.80 10.33 19.03
C HIS A 752 -9.08 9.97 17.57
N ALA A 753 -10.09 10.64 16.99
CA ALA A 753 -10.51 10.46 15.60
C ALA A 753 -9.87 11.46 14.62
N GLY A 754 -8.93 12.29 15.09
CA GLY A 754 -8.13 13.14 14.23
C GLY A 754 -6.99 12.36 13.57
N GLU A 755 -6.70 12.66 12.30
CA GLU A 755 -5.47 12.20 11.68
C GLU A 755 -4.27 12.74 12.47
N ALA A 756 -3.17 11.98 12.52
CA ALA A 756 -1.90 12.59 12.86
C ALA A 756 -1.62 13.64 11.77
N GLU A 757 -1.91 14.91 12.04
CA GLU A 757 -1.56 15.99 11.12
C GLU A 757 -0.03 15.96 10.95
N HIS A 758 0.39 15.46 9.79
CA HIS A 758 1.73 14.90 9.63
C HIS A 758 2.88 15.89 9.69
#